data_AF-A0AAW3ZJS4-F1
#
_entry.id   AF-A0AAW3ZJS4-F1
#
_cell.length_a   1.000
_cell.length_b   1.000
_cell.length_c   1.000
_cell.angle_alpha   90.00
_cell.angle_beta   90.00
_cell.angle_gamma   90.00
#
_symmetry.space_group_name_H-M   'P 1'
#
loop_
_entity.id
_entity.type
_entity.pdbx_description
1 polymer ?
#
loop_
_entity_poly.entity_id
_entity_poly.type
_entity_poly.pdbx_seq_one_letter_code
_entity_poly.pdbx_strand_id
1 'polypeptide(L)'
;MAIYHLTTYTMSRATGHSAVAAAAYRSGSRLMDERTGEAHDFTRKGGVLSADIITPQGVPKPSREALWNAAEAAENRKDARTAREWRIALPHELDEDERITLAQRMAQRIADRYGVAVDVCIHAPDQAGDDRNFHAHMLATTRCIGADGKLGAKAAIELANKDRQKAGITGTTQMDIRELRREWAELANEALGRAGRSERIDDRSYNEQGIAFTATRHIGGNAVAMDRRGAHAERIELHSIDRQEQAQQIIERPELIFEKLTATKAVFERRDIAAELNRYIDDATQFQSLLAKLESSPRLIELEPATTREPARYSTIEMVETERRMADTAQRLSATTAHGVSPAKCQAVIGASATLTEEQQAAVRHATKAGSLAVIVGDAGTGKSFSMKVAREAWEAQGFNVRGAALAGKAADELQAGSGIPSRTLASLEYAWKEGRDRLSRNEVLVIDEAGMIGSRQLGRVLKAVEMAGAKVVLLGDHKQLAALEAGAAFRAIEQHVGAAHITEVRRQRHAWARDAGQSLARGSTAEGLRAYDERGHVQMLATREAARRALAVAYAGDRGEGSQIVLAHSKREVLALNSSIREVRQERGELAGAARFAAECGGREFASGDRIVFLRNDRELGVKNGTLGTIEHAQHDLLSVRLDSGESRQVNAAQYAAVDYGYAVTIHKAQGLTVEHTYLLATPGMDRSLAYVGMTRHRESATMFAAVEDFGRRTTTEARARLLRTLGRERPKETTLDFAARRGFDGESVLQRWIGRSRTKLGELAKRARLALGHALGAGGWDSLEPQRQPDEEAFKRLLREREAALRVRAVRTAKALESRRDALRQTNRAHQLARPQEPRGVAALKPGARAQYNRRVDSWEEQREQITRRQMDIQRRLKVAAEVASGQFEARRLAEAKTKREHSVLWQRMQESRAEQLKQRGAEIRKELELRLRGRDRGGLSR
;
A
#
# COMPACT_ATOMS: atom_id res chain seq x y z
N MET A 1 4.85 6.06 10.90
CA MET A 1 4.17 6.42 9.63
C MET A 1 3.18 7.57 9.88
N ALA A 2 2.74 8.26 8.81
CA ALA A 2 1.66 9.27 8.87
C ALA A 2 0.27 8.60 8.95
N ILE A 3 -0.65 9.14 9.75
CA ILE A 3 -1.95 8.50 10.04
C ILE A 3 -2.87 8.66 8.82
N TYR A 4 -3.35 7.53 8.27
CA TYR A 4 -4.36 7.57 7.22
C TYR A 4 -5.74 7.53 7.85
N HIS A 5 -6.52 8.58 7.63
CA HIS A 5 -7.91 8.61 8.04
C HIS A 5 -8.71 9.56 7.14
N LEU A 6 -9.78 9.04 6.52
CA LEU A 6 -10.83 9.83 5.87
C LEU A 6 -12.18 9.10 6.00
N THR A 7 -13.17 9.78 6.54
CA THR A 7 -14.56 9.28 6.65
C THR A 7 -15.58 10.38 6.47
N THR A 8 -16.83 9.98 6.26
CA THR A 8 -17.95 10.91 6.08
C THR A 8 -19.17 10.55 6.92
N TYR A 9 -19.90 11.58 7.35
CA TYR A 9 -21.14 11.51 8.11
C TYR A 9 -22.17 12.44 7.49
N THR A 10 -23.44 12.06 7.53
CA THR A 10 -24.54 12.96 7.18
C THR A 10 -25.16 13.52 8.45
N MET A 11 -25.53 14.80 8.43
CA MET A 11 -26.28 15.45 9.50
C MET A 11 -27.74 15.53 9.07
N SER A 12 -28.63 15.03 9.92
CA SER A 12 -30.08 15.02 9.67
C SER A 12 -30.83 15.61 10.85
N ARG A 13 -31.93 16.30 10.55
CA ARG A 13 -32.88 16.80 11.53
C ARG A 13 -33.55 15.69 12.34
N ALA A 14 -33.74 14.51 11.74
CA ALA A 14 -34.38 13.37 12.41
C ALA A 14 -33.59 12.89 13.63
N THR A 15 -32.27 13.13 13.66
CA THR A 15 -31.39 12.77 14.78
C THR A 15 -31.12 13.97 15.71
N GLY A 16 -31.90 15.06 15.59
CA GLY A 16 -31.80 16.24 16.43
C GLY A 16 -30.57 17.12 16.16
N HIS A 17 -29.94 17.00 15.00
CA HIS A 17 -28.78 17.81 14.63
C HIS A 17 -29.17 19.11 13.90
N SER A 18 -28.56 20.23 14.29
CA SER A 18 -28.58 21.51 13.55
C SER A 18 -27.24 21.72 12.85
N ALA A 19 -27.25 22.09 11.58
CA ALA A 19 -26.03 22.42 10.84
C ALA A 19 -25.37 23.70 11.37
N VAL A 20 -26.16 24.66 11.87
CA VAL A 20 -25.67 25.89 12.52
C VAL A 20 -24.94 25.56 13.82
N ALA A 21 -25.55 24.72 14.68
CA ALA A 21 -24.90 24.24 15.91
C ALA A 21 -23.59 23.48 15.62
N ALA A 22 -23.61 22.66 14.58
CA ALA A 22 -22.47 21.86 14.14
C ALA A 22 -21.29 22.72 13.67
N ALA A 23 -21.58 23.79 12.92
CA ALA A 23 -20.58 24.75 12.46
C ALA A 23 -20.01 25.58 13.60
N ALA A 24 -20.87 26.08 14.50
CA ALA A 24 -20.46 26.83 15.70
C ALA A 24 -19.51 26.00 16.56
N TYR A 25 -19.85 24.72 16.79
CA TYR A 25 -19.04 23.80 17.59
C TYR A 25 -17.67 23.52 16.98
N ARG A 26 -17.57 23.33 15.66
CA ARG A 26 -16.30 23.01 14.98
C ARG A 26 -15.39 24.23 14.89
N SER A 27 -15.96 25.40 14.59
CA SER A 27 -15.19 26.63 14.46
C SER A 27 -14.86 27.32 15.79
N GLY A 28 -15.45 26.87 16.91
CA GLY A 28 -15.30 27.55 18.20
C GLY A 28 -15.90 28.95 18.18
N SER A 29 -17.00 29.15 17.45
CA SER A 29 -17.64 30.46 17.26
C SER A 29 -19.03 30.50 17.90
N ARG A 30 -19.60 31.71 17.96
CA ARG A 30 -21.00 31.93 18.32
C ARG A 30 -21.82 32.18 17.05
N LEU A 31 -22.80 31.34 16.77
CA LEU A 31 -23.72 31.47 15.62
C LEU A 31 -25.18 31.41 16.08
N MET A 32 -26.05 32.19 15.45
CA MET A 32 -27.50 32.20 15.66
C MET A 32 -28.19 31.25 14.66
N ASP A 33 -28.97 30.28 15.15
CA ASP A 33 -29.85 29.45 14.32
C ASP A 33 -31.20 30.16 14.15
N GLU A 34 -31.42 30.77 12.98
CA GLU A 34 -32.63 31.55 12.67
C GLU A 34 -33.90 30.70 12.71
N ARG A 35 -33.79 29.39 12.47
CA ARG A 35 -34.94 28.48 12.45
C ARG A 35 -35.43 28.16 13.87
N THR A 36 -34.53 28.08 14.85
CA THR A 36 -34.89 27.76 16.25
C THR A 36 -34.89 28.99 17.16
N GLY A 37 -34.25 30.09 16.75
CA GLY A 37 -33.98 31.25 17.58
C GLY A 37 -32.89 31.01 18.64
N GLU A 38 -32.16 29.89 18.57
CA GLU A 38 -31.14 29.51 19.55
C GLU A 38 -29.76 30.05 19.14
N ALA A 39 -29.05 30.71 20.07
CA ALA A 39 -27.66 31.11 19.88
C ALA A 39 -26.72 30.01 20.39
N HIS A 40 -25.94 29.42 19.49
CA HIS A 40 -24.96 28.38 19.82
C HIS A 40 -23.59 29.01 20.03
N ASP A 41 -23.17 29.16 21.29
CA ASP A 41 -21.90 29.80 21.66
C ASP A 41 -20.83 28.77 22.10
N PHE A 42 -19.80 28.61 21.27
CA PHE A 42 -18.63 27.77 21.56
C PHE A 42 -17.32 28.56 21.59
N THR A 43 -17.38 29.87 21.82
CA THR A 43 -16.19 30.76 21.90
C THR A 43 -15.19 30.37 23.00
N ARG A 44 -15.65 29.64 24.02
CA ARG A 44 -14.80 29.10 25.09
C ARG A 44 -14.09 27.79 24.73
N LYS A 45 -14.28 27.25 23.52
CA LYS A 45 -13.69 26.00 23.08
C LYS A 45 -12.25 26.22 22.62
N GLY A 46 -11.29 25.59 23.31
CA GLY A 46 -9.87 25.58 22.91
C GLY A 46 -9.56 24.55 21.81
N GLY A 47 -8.35 24.63 21.26
CA GLY A 47 -7.81 23.62 20.34
C GLY A 47 -8.27 23.74 18.88
N VAL A 48 -8.90 24.86 18.48
CA VAL A 48 -9.15 25.18 17.07
C VAL A 48 -7.94 25.94 16.53
N LEU A 49 -7.22 25.37 15.56
CA LEU A 49 -6.04 25.96 14.95
C LEU A 49 -6.38 26.87 13.77
N SER A 50 -7.38 26.47 12.97
CA SER A 50 -7.84 27.24 11.82
C SER A 50 -9.29 26.92 11.52
N ALA A 51 -10.06 27.91 11.06
CA ALA A 51 -11.46 27.73 10.70
C ALA A 51 -11.82 28.61 9.50
N ASP A 52 -12.08 28.00 8.35
CA ASP A 52 -12.23 28.69 7.08
C ASP A 52 -13.44 28.17 6.26
N ILE A 53 -14.05 29.04 5.45
CA ILE A 53 -15.09 28.64 4.48
C ILE A 53 -14.43 28.59 3.10
N ILE A 54 -14.47 27.41 2.48
CA ILE A 54 -13.96 27.16 1.13
C ILE A 54 -15.15 26.98 0.19
N THR A 55 -15.19 27.77 -0.88
CA THR A 55 -16.19 27.70 -1.95
C THR A 55 -15.54 27.21 -3.24
N PRO A 56 -16.33 26.75 -4.24
CA PRO A 56 -15.79 26.43 -5.54
C PRO A 56 -15.03 27.63 -6.13
N GLN A 57 -14.00 27.39 -6.93
CA GLN A 57 -13.18 28.47 -7.50
C GLN A 57 -14.06 29.51 -8.23
N GLY A 58 -13.89 30.79 -7.90
CA GLY A 58 -14.65 31.90 -8.48
C GLY A 58 -16.01 32.16 -7.82
N VAL A 59 -16.44 31.37 -6.84
CA VAL A 59 -17.67 31.59 -6.07
C VAL A 59 -17.37 32.42 -4.81
N PRO A 60 -18.11 33.52 -4.53
CA PRO A 60 -17.91 34.33 -3.34
C PRO A 60 -18.07 33.54 -2.03
N LYS A 61 -17.21 33.83 -1.06
CA LYS A 61 -17.23 33.21 0.27
C LYS A 61 -18.27 33.89 1.18
N PRO A 62 -19.36 33.23 1.57
CA PRO A 62 -20.32 33.78 2.52
C PRO A 62 -19.78 33.79 3.96
N SER A 63 -20.43 34.53 4.85
CA SER A 63 -20.18 34.37 6.29
C SER A 63 -20.65 32.98 6.75
N ARG A 64 -19.99 32.43 7.78
CA ARG A 64 -20.33 31.11 8.33
C ARG A 64 -21.77 31.03 8.81
N GLU A 65 -22.25 32.08 9.49
CA GLU A 65 -23.64 32.17 9.96
C GLU A 65 -24.63 32.19 8.78
N ALA A 66 -24.39 33.03 7.77
CA ALA A 66 -25.26 33.10 6.59
C ALA A 66 -25.29 31.77 5.82
N LEU A 67 -24.13 31.10 5.67
CA LEU A 67 -24.03 29.83 4.96
C LEU A 67 -24.88 28.74 5.63
N TRP A 68 -24.74 28.58 6.95
CA TRP A 68 -25.38 27.48 7.65
C TRP A 68 -26.86 27.72 7.91
N ASN A 69 -27.29 28.99 8.08
CA ASN A 69 -28.71 29.33 8.06
C ASN A 69 -29.33 29.10 6.67
N ALA A 70 -28.63 29.43 5.59
CA ALA A 70 -29.09 29.11 4.24
C ALA A 70 -29.19 27.58 4.00
N ALA A 71 -28.25 26.80 4.52
CA ALA A 71 -28.26 25.34 4.41
C ALA A 71 -29.43 24.70 5.17
N GLU A 72 -29.78 25.23 6.34
CA GLU A 72 -31.00 24.85 7.07
C GLU A 72 -32.26 25.28 6.30
N ALA A 73 -32.34 26.53 5.85
CA ALA A 73 -33.52 27.05 5.14
C ALA A 73 -33.81 26.31 3.83
N ALA A 74 -32.78 25.78 3.14
CA ALA A 74 -32.94 25.10 1.85
C ALA A 74 -33.57 23.70 1.92
N GLU A 75 -33.84 23.17 3.12
CA GLU A 75 -34.45 21.86 3.32
C GLU A 75 -35.82 21.98 4.02
N ASN A 76 -36.87 21.40 3.42
CA ASN A 76 -38.26 21.59 3.89
C ASN A 76 -38.79 20.43 4.74
N ARG A 77 -38.10 19.28 4.76
CA ARG A 77 -38.57 18.09 5.48
C ARG A 77 -38.01 18.01 6.89
N LYS A 78 -38.81 17.47 7.81
CA LYS A 78 -38.43 17.25 9.22
C LYS A 78 -37.30 16.22 9.41
N ASP A 79 -37.08 15.36 8.42
CA ASP A 79 -36.03 14.34 8.39
C ASP A 79 -34.89 14.67 7.41
N ALA A 80 -34.87 15.91 6.88
CA ALA A 80 -33.91 16.29 5.86
C ALA A 80 -32.47 16.21 6.34
N ARG A 81 -31.57 15.92 5.39
CA ARG A 81 -30.11 16.03 5.57
C ARG A 81 -29.69 17.46 5.26
N THR A 82 -29.10 18.14 6.24
CA THR A 82 -28.76 19.57 6.16
C THR A 82 -27.27 19.81 5.94
N ALA A 83 -26.41 18.85 6.29
CA ALA A 83 -24.98 18.90 6.00
C ALA A 83 -24.38 17.50 5.80
N ARG A 84 -23.21 17.44 5.16
CA ARG A 84 -22.32 16.28 5.17
C ARG A 84 -20.98 16.67 5.76
N GLU A 85 -20.52 15.92 6.75
CA GLU A 85 -19.19 16.08 7.31
C GLU A 85 -18.21 15.12 6.65
N TRP A 86 -16.99 15.60 6.44
CA TRP A 86 -15.80 14.80 6.18
C TRP A 86 -14.80 15.01 7.30
N ARG A 87 -14.22 13.93 7.81
CA ARG A 87 -13.19 13.98 8.86
C ARG A 87 -11.91 13.35 8.35
N ILE A 88 -10.82 14.10 8.44
CA ILE A 88 -9.47 13.67 8.01
C ILE A 88 -8.48 13.77 9.17
N ALA A 89 -7.52 12.84 9.25
CA ALA A 89 -6.36 13.00 10.13
C ALA A 89 -5.23 13.65 9.35
N LEU A 90 -4.66 14.73 9.87
CA LEU A 90 -3.56 15.47 9.26
C LEU A 90 -2.23 14.88 9.75
N PRO A 91 -1.24 14.66 8.87
CA PRO A 91 0.07 14.16 9.30
C PRO A 91 0.75 15.13 10.27
N HIS A 92 1.06 14.67 11.47
CA HIS A 92 1.79 15.44 12.49
C HIS A 92 3.23 15.78 12.07
N GLU A 93 3.78 15.07 11.09
CA GLU A 93 5.11 15.30 10.53
C GLU A 93 5.23 16.61 9.72
N LEU A 94 4.09 17.19 9.35
CA LEU A 94 3.95 18.48 8.71
C LEU A 94 3.89 19.58 9.76
N ASP A 95 4.36 20.79 9.46
CA ASP A 95 4.15 21.94 10.33
C ASP A 95 2.70 22.47 10.27
N GLU A 96 2.41 23.53 11.03
CA GLU A 96 1.05 24.08 11.12
C GLU A 96 0.53 24.63 9.79
N ASP A 97 1.34 25.42 9.08
CA ASP A 97 0.98 26.02 7.79
C ASP A 97 0.80 24.93 6.71
N GLU A 98 1.65 23.91 6.72
CA GLU A 98 1.55 22.75 5.85
C GLU A 98 0.27 21.96 6.10
N ARG A 99 -0.13 21.79 7.37
CA ARG A 99 -1.40 21.13 7.74
C ARG A 99 -2.62 21.97 7.35
N ILE A 100 -2.57 23.29 7.55
CA ILE A 100 -3.62 24.22 7.12
C ILE A 100 -3.80 24.13 5.61
N THR A 101 -2.70 24.26 4.87
CA THR A 101 -2.69 24.15 3.41
C THR A 101 -3.23 22.80 2.95
N LEU A 102 -2.83 21.70 3.59
CA LEU A 102 -3.29 20.36 3.24
C LEU A 102 -4.80 20.19 3.46
N ALA A 103 -5.33 20.66 4.59
CA ALA A 103 -6.76 20.60 4.89
C ALA A 103 -7.58 21.47 3.94
N GLN A 104 -7.15 22.71 3.68
CA GLN A 104 -7.80 23.62 2.73
C GLN A 104 -7.79 23.04 1.31
N ARG A 105 -6.70 22.40 0.88
CA ARG A 105 -6.63 21.74 -0.43
C ARG A 105 -7.60 20.57 -0.56
N MET A 106 -7.80 19.79 0.51
CA MET A 106 -8.80 18.73 0.51
C MET A 106 -10.23 19.31 0.51
N ALA A 107 -10.47 20.38 1.28
CA ALA A 107 -11.74 21.09 1.28
C ALA A 107 -12.07 21.67 -0.10
N GLN A 108 -11.08 22.28 -0.78
CA GLN A 108 -11.21 22.80 -2.14
C GLN A 108 -11.55 21.70 -3.14
N ARG A 109 -10.92 20.52 -3.05
CA ARG A 109 -11.26 19.35 -3.88
C ARG A 109 -12.73 18.94 -3.73
N ILE A 110 -13.25 18.92 -2.49
CA ILE A 110 -14.64 18.60 -2.22
C ILE A 110 -15.56 19.72 -2.75
N ALA A 111 -15.19 20.98 -2.53
CA ALA A 111 -15.95 22.14 -2.99
C ALA A 111 -16.08 22.14 -4.52
N ASP A 112 -14.98 22.07 -5.25
CA ASP A 112 -14.96 22.10 -6.71
C ASP A 112 -15.68 20.89 -7.31
N ARG A 113 -15.44 19.68 -6.78
CA ARG A 113 -16.02 18.45 -7.34
C ARG A 113 -17.53 18.40 -7.24
N TYR A 114 -18.08 18.84 -6.10
CA TYR A 114 -19.51 18.72 -5.84
C TYR A 114 -20.25 20.05 -5.95
N GLY A 115 -19.54 21.14 -6.27
CA GLY A 115 -20.08 22.50 -6.34
C GLY A 115 -20.57 23.02 -4.99
N VAL A 116 -20.07 22.50 -3.86
CA VAL A 116 -20.57 22.79 -2.50
C VAL A 116 -19.68 23.79 -1.77
N ALA A 117 -20.22 24.47 -0.75
CA ALA A 117 -19.40 25.19 0.21
C ALA A 117 -18.95 24.23 1.32
N VAL A 118 -17.69 24.36 1.76
CA VAL A 118 -17.05 23.50 2.76
C VAL A 118 -16.48 24.36 3.89
N ASP A 119 -17.00 24.19 5.10
CA ASP A 119 -16.46 24.80 6.32
C ASP A 119 -15.39 23.87 6.91
N VAL A 120 -14.11 24.23 6.72
CA VAL A 120 -12.96 23.47 7.18
C VAL A 120 -12.46 24.03 8.51
N CYS A 121 -12.53 23.21 9.54
CA CYS A 121 -12.04 23.51 10.89
C CYS A 121 -10.95 22.52 11.26
N ILE A 122 -9.77 23.02 11.61
CA ILE A 122 -8.61 22.22 11.98
C ILE A 122 -8.46 22.28 13.48
N HIS A 123 -8.25 21.12 14.07
CA HIS A 123 -8.12 20.97 15.50
C HIS A 123 -6.74 20.44 15.87
N ALA A 124 -6.20 21.01 16.93
CA ALA A 124 -5.09 20.44 17.65
C ALA A 124 -5.51 19.12 18.31
N PRO A 125 -4.52 18.25 18.60
CA PRO A 125 -4.67 17.18 19.59
C PRO A 125 -5.40 17.63 20.86
N ASP A 126 -6.24 16.75 21.40
CA ASP A 126 -6.86 16.98 22.71
C ASP A 126 -5.79 16.87 23.81
N GLN A 127 -5.89 17.66 24.88
CA GLN A 127 -4.91 17.69 25.99
C GLN A 127 -4.79 16.35 26.73
N ALA A 128 -5.78 15.46 26.60
CA ALA A 128 -5.80 14.12 27.19
C ALA A 128 -5.68 12.99 26.15
N GLY A 129 -5.42 13.31 24.87
CA GLY A 129 -5.34 12.36 23.76
C GLY A 129 -3.95 12.29 23.13
N ASP A 130 -3.85 11.62 21.97
CA ASP A 130 -2.61 11.57 21.19
C ASP A 130 -2.22 12.97 20.68
N ASP A 131 -1.07 13.49 21.15
CA ASP A 131 -0.43 14.75 20.74
C ASP A 131 -0.10 14.84 19.23
N ARG A 132 -0.38 13.79 18.47
CA ARG A 132 -0.18 13.75 17.00
C ARG A 132 -1.49 13.73 16.22
N ASN A 133 -2.64 13.66 16.88
CA ASN A 133 -3.95 13.57 16.24
C ASN A 133 -4.48 14.94 15.80
N PHE A 134 -3.69 15.65 15.00
CA PHE A 134 -4.20 16.79 14.24
C PHE A 134 -5.26 16.27 13.28
N HIS A 135 -6.42 16.92 13.26
CA HIS A 135 -7.51 16.49 12.40
C HIS A 135 -8.31 17.68 11.90
N ALA A 136 -8.90 17.54 10.72
CA ALA A 136 -9.82 18.53 10.19
C ALA A 136 -11.22 17.96 10.07
N HIS A 137 -12.18 18.78 10.47
CA HIS A 137 -13.59 18.63 10.18
C HIS A 137 -13.92 19.52 8.98
N MET A 138 -14.44 18.93 7.91
CA MET A 138 -14.86 19.63 6.69
C MET A 138 -16.37 19.43 6.55
N LEU A 139 -17.14 20.41 7.02
CA LEU A 139 -18.60 20.38 6.97
C LEU A 139 -19.06 20.98 5.63
N ALA A 140 -19.61 20.15 4.75
CA ALA A 140 -20.06 20.52 3.42
C ALA A 140 -21.59 20.71 3.36
N THR A 141 -22.05 21.68 2.58
CA THR A 141 -23.48 21.86 2.29
C THR A 141 -24.03 20.68 1.49
N THR A 142 -25.31 20.35 1.67
CA THR A 142 -25.97 19.29 0.89
C THR A 142 -26.42 19.75 -0.51
N ARG A 143 -26.27 21.04 -0.78
CA ARG A 143 -26.65 21.73 -2.02
C ARG A 143 -25.48 22.53 -2.57
N CYS A 144 -25.45 22.67 -3.88
CA CYS A 144 -24.42 23.42 -4.58
C CYS A 144 -24.57 24.92 -4.31
N ILE A 145 -23.46 25.65 -4.20
CA ILE A 145 -23.42 27.11 -4.09
C ILE A 145 -23.18 27.72 -5.48
N GLY A 146 -24.06 28.65 -5.89
CA GLY A 146 -23.98 29.35 -7.17
C GLY A 146 -23.03 30.55 -7.12
N ALA A 147 -22.74 31.13 -8.29
CA ALA A 147 -21.91 32.34 -8.40
C ALA A 147 -22.51 33.57 -7.69
N ASP A 148 -23.82 33.55 -7.44
CA ASP A 148 -24.55 34.54 -6.65
C ASP A 148 -24.43 34.31 -5.12
N GLY A 149 -23.68 33.29 -4.70
CA GLY A 149 -23.50 32.90 -3.30
C GLY A 149 -24.69 32.15 -2.69
N LYS A 150 -25.72 31.80 -3.47
CA LYS A 150 -26.93 31.12 -2.98
C LYS A 150 -26.86 29.61 -3.17
N LEU A 151 -27.55 28.87 -2.29
CA LEU A 151 -27.66 27.41 -2.38
C LEU A 151 -28.75 26.98 -3.37
N GLY A 152 -28.39 26.14 -4.33
CA GLY A 152 -29.26 25.68 -5.41
C GLY A 152 -29.58 24.18 -5.34
N ALA A 153 -29.30 23.47 -6.43
CA ALA A 153 -29.60 22.06 -6.59
C ALA A 153 -28.85 21.17 -5.57
N LYS A 154 -29.38 19.98 -5.31
CA LYS A 154 -28.77 19.02 -4.38
C LYS A 154 -27.46 18.48 -4.96
N ALA A 155 -26.41 18.45 -4.16
CA ALA A 155 -25.08 18.04 -4.59
C ALA A 155 -25.07 16.56 -5.02
N ALA A 156 -24.25 16.21 -6.01
CA ALA A 156 -24.21 14.84 -6.57
C ALA A 156 -23.94 13.74 -5.53
N ILE A 157 -23.14 14.05 -4.50
CA ILE A 157 -22.82 13.12 -3.41
C ILE A 157 -24.00 12.87 -2.44
N GLU A 158 -25.03 13.73 -2.49
CA GLU A 158 -26.23 13.63 -1.66
C GLU A 158 -27.39 12.91 -2.36
N LEU A 159 -27.31 12.71 -3.67
CA LEU A 159 -28.34 12.03 -4.46
C LEU A 159 -28.34 10.52 -4.19
N ALA A 160 -29.54 9.91 -4.17
CA ALA A 160 -29.65 8.46 -4.16
C ALA A 160 -29.13 7.88 -5.49
N ASN A 161 -28.58 6.65 -5.48
CA ASN A 161 -28.03 6.03 -6.70
C ASN A 161 -29.01 6.03 -7.89
N LYS A 162 -30.31 5.85 -7.63
CA LYS A 162 -31.36 5.93 -8.65
C LYS A 162 -31.52 7.34 -9.24
N ASP A 163 -31.40 8.37 -8.42
CA ASP A 163 -31.51 9.77 -8.86
C ASP A 163 -30.21 10.24 -9.52
N ARG A 164 -29.06 9.70 -9.12
CA ARG A 164 -27.79 9.85 -9.84
C ARG A 164 -27.89 9.29 -11.25
N GLN A 165 -28.40 8.07 -11.40
CA GLN A 165 -28.62 7.45 -12.72
C GLN A 165 -29.56 8.30 -13.60
N LYS A 166 -30.65 8.82 -13.05
CA LYS A 166 -31.55 9.72 -13.78
C LYS A 166 -30.91 11.04 -14.19
N ALA A 167 -29.95 11.52 -13.40
CA ALA A 167 -29.22 12.77 -13.66
C ALA A 167 -27.99 12.57 -14.55
N GLY A 168 -27.78 11.37 -15.12
CA GLY A 168 -26.58 11.07 -15.93
C GLY A 168 -25.29 11.10 -15.10
N ILE A 169 -25.36 10.78 -13.80
CA ILE A 169 -24.19 10.71 -12.92
C ILE A 169 -23.89 9.23 -12.68
N THR A 170 -22.76 8.77 -13.17
CA THR A 170 -22.28 7.39 -13.03
C THR A 170 -21.62 7.17 -11.68
N GLY A 171 -21.34 5.90 -11.42
CA GLY A 171 -20.81 5.47 -10.14
C GLY A 171 -21.84 5.55 -9.02
N THR A 172 -21.39 5.17 -7.83
CA THR A 172 -22.21 5.21 -6.61
C THR A 172 -21.58 6.17 -5.62
N THR A 173 -22.37 6.64 -4.65
CA THR A 173 -21.82 7.40 -3.51
C THR A 173 -20.67 6.66 -2.82
N GLN A 174 -20.68 5.33 -2.83
CA GLN A 174 -19.61 4.52 -2.24
C GLN A 174 -18.30 4.57 -3.07
N MET A 175 -18.40 4.72 -4.39
CA MET A 175 -17.25 4.91 -5.27
C MET A 175 -16.65 6.30 -5.06
N ASP A 176 -17.47 7.35 -5.06
CA ASP A 176 -17.04 8.72 -4.73
C ASP A 176 -16.26 8.76 -3.39
N ILE A 177 -16.76 8.06 -2.36
CA ILE A 177 -16.09 7.97 -1.06
C ILE A 177 -14.73 7.24 -1.17
N ARG A 178 -14.64 6.15 -1.93
CA ARG A 178 -13.37 5.42 -2.13
C ARG A 178 -12.35 6.28 -2.88
N GLU A 179 -12.79 7.10 -3.82
CA GLU A 179 -11.90 7.98 -4.55
C GLU A 179 -11.43 9.16 -3.71
N LEU A 180 -12.31 9.79 -2.93
CA LEU A 180 -11.90 10.83 -1.97
C LEU A 180 -10.90 10.29 -0.95
N ARG A 181 -11.07 9.03 -0.53
CA ARG A 181 -10.11 8.29 0.31
C ARG A 181 -8.73 8.16 -0.37
N ARG A 182 -8.71 7.70 -1.61
CA ARG A 182 -7.49 7.62 -2.42
C ARG A 182 -6.83 8.99 -2.60
N GLU A 183 -7.61 10.01 -2.94
CA GLU A 183 -7.13 11.38 -3.13
C GLU A 183 -6.58 12.00 -1.85
N TRP A 184 -7.19 11.70 -0.71
CA TRP A 184 -6.67 12.10 0.58
C TRP A 184 -5.28 11.51 0.84
N ALA A 185 -5.10 10.21 0.57
CA ALA A 185 -3.78 9.58 0.68
C ALA A 185 -2.75 10.26 -0.23
N GLU A 186 -3.14 10.61 -1.45
CA GLU A 186 -2.28 11.29 -2.41
C GLU A 186 -1.88 12.69 -1.96
N LEU A 187 -2.84 13.52 -1.52
CA LEU A 187 -2.60 14.88 -1.05
C LEU A 187 -1.67 14.90 0.17
N ALA A 188 -1.93 14.02 1.14
CA ALA A 188 -1.13 13.93 2.35
C ALA A 188 0.31 13.43 2.06
N ASN A 189 0.46 12.40 1.21
CA ASN A 189 1.77 11.90 0.80
C ASN A 189 2.60 12.94 0.03
N GLU A 190 1.92 13.77 -0.76
CA GLU A 190 2.53 14.83 -1.53
C GLU A 190 2.93 16.02 -0.64
N ALA A 191 2.14 16.35 0.39
CA ALA A 191 2.55 17.27 1.44
C ALA A 191 3.79 16.76 2.20
N LEU A 192 3.78 15.49 2.62
CA LEU A 192 4.94 14.85 3.28
C LEU A 192 6.18 14.85 2.38
N GLY A 193 6.01 14.56 1.09
CA GLY A 193 7.10 14.63 0.11
C GLY A 193 7.70 16.04 -0.03
N ARG A 194 6.86 17.09 -0.08
CA ARG A 194 7.31 18.49 -0.11
C ARG A 194 8.09 18.89 1.14
N ALA A 195 7.64 18.43 2.30
CA ALA A 195 8.30 18.63 3.59
C ALA A 195 9.61 17.81 3.74
N GLY A 196 10.02 17.05 2.71
CA GLY A 196 11.20 16.19 2.76
C GLY A 196 11.06 14.97 3.67
N ARG A 197 9.83 14.64 4.08
CA ARG A 197 9.49 13.50 4.93
C ARG A 197 9.43 12.21 4.11
N SER A 198 9.92 11.12 4.68
CA SER A 198 10.00 9.80 4.01
C SER A 198 8.73 8.97 4.23
N GLU A 199 7.91 9.37 5.19
CA GLU A 199 6.67 8.75 5.63
C GLU A 199 5.61 8.80 4.54
N ARG A 200 4.85 7.72 4.39
CA ARG A 200 3.75 7.62 3.42
C ARG A 200 2.53 6.94 4.06
N ILE A 201 1.36 7.21 3.51
CA ILE A 201 0.06 6.69 3.91
C ILE A 201 -0.58 5.92 2.74
N ASP A 202 -1.24 4.80 3.01
CA ASP A 202 -1.85 3.90 2.02
C ASP A 202 -3.37 3.84 2.25
N ASP A 203 -4.15 3.93 1.18
CA ASP A 203 -5.62 3.93 1.23
C ASP A 203 -6.25 2.53 1.32
N ARG A 204 -5.49 1.46 1.01
CA ARG A 204 -5.92 0.05 1.08
C ARG A 204 -6.09 -0.41 2.52
N SER A 205 -7.01 -1.36 2.73
CA SER A 205 -7.19 -1.98 4.04
C SER A 205 -6.00 -2.87 4.44
N TYR A 206 -5.78 -3.09 5.74
CA TYR A 206 -4.73 -3.99 6.23
C TYR A 206 -4.86 -5.42 5.69
N ASN A 207 -6.09 -5.90 5.49
CA ASN A 207 -6.36 -7.21 4.88
C ASN A 207 -5.86 -7.29 3.42
N GLU A 208 -6.06 -6.23 2.62
CA GLU A 208 -5.56 -6.14 1.24
C GLU A 208 -4.03 -5.99 1.19
N GLN A 209 -3.40 -5.56 2.28
CA GLN A 209 -1.95 -5.51 2.45
C GLN A 209 -1.37 -6.85 2.98
N GLY A 210 -2.20 -7.87 3.23
CA GLY A 210 -1.78 -9.15 3.80
C GLY A 210 -1.40 -9.09 5.27
N ILE A 211 -1.76 -8.00 5.96
CA ILE A 211 -1.48 -7.78 7.38
C ILE A 211 -2.68 -8.32 8.18
N ALA A 212 -2.43 -9.30 9.05
CA ALA A 212 -3.44 -9.88 9.94
C ALA A 212 -3.76 -8.93 11.11
N PHE A 213 -4.34 -7.77 10.78
CA PHE A 213 -4.65 -6.66 11.68
C PHE A 213 -6.03 -6.09 11.34
N THR A 214 -6.89 -5.89 12.34
CA THR A 214 -8.27 -5.44 12.10
C THR A 214 -8.29 -3.92 11.85
N ALA A 215 -8.87 -3.47 10.74
CA ALA A 215 -9.02 -2.04 10.45
C ALA A 215 -10.12 -1.41 11.33
N THR A 216 -9.87 -0.21 11.85
CA THR A 216 -10.83 0.56 12.66
C THR A 216 -12.01 1.03 11.80
N ARG A 217 -13.23 0.91 12.32
CA ARG A 217 -14.44 1.54 11.78
C ARG A 217 -14.65 2.87 12.48
N HIS A 218 -14.49 3.96 11.75
CA HIS A 218 -14.65 5.29 12.33
C HIS A 218 -16.13 5.73 12.36
N ILE A 219 -16.55 6.34 13.48
CA ILE A 219 -17.86 6.97 13.66
C ILE A 219 -17.67 8.46 14.03
N GLY A 220 -18.56 9.31 13.52
CA GLY A 220 -18.46 10.77 13.46
C GLY A 220 -18.71 11.48 14.78
N GLY A 221 -18.25 12.73 14.88
CA GLY A 221 -18.21 13.51 16.13
C GLY A 221 -19.56 13.93 16.70
N ASN A 222 -20.67 13.75 15.98
CA ASN A 222 -22.00 14.08 16.48
C ASN A 222 -22.50 13.15 17.61
N ALA A 223 -21.77 12.06 17.91
CA ALA A 223 -22.09 11.18 19.04
C ALA A 223 -21.57 11.69 20.39
N VAL A 224 -20.54 12.56 20.42
CA VAL A 224 -19.94 13.08 21.66
C VAL A 224 -20.73 14.26 22.24
N ALA A 225 -21.40 15.04 21.40
CA ALA A 225 -22.19 16.20 21.85
C ALA A 225 -23.59 15.83 22.39
N MET A 226 -24.16 14.69 22.00
CA MET A 226 -25.47 14.23 22.52
C MET A 226 -25.38 13.51 23.87
N ASP A 227 -24.16 13.18 24.33
CA ASP A 227 -23.90 12.50 25.60
C ASP A 227 -24.22 13.39 26.82
N ARG A 228 -24.21 14.73 26.64
CA ARG A 228 -24.61 15.68 27.69
C ARG A 228 -26.11 15.74 27.97
N ARG A 229 -26.97 15.07 27.17
CA ARG A 229 -28.44 15.08 27.33
C ARG A 229 -29.05 13.69 27.61
N GLY A 230 -28.24 12.68 27.96
CA GLY A 230 -28.75 11.44 28.54
C GLY A 230 -29.73 10.66 27.67
N ALA A 231 -29.32 10.21 26.48
CA ALA A 231 -30.08 9.21 25.72
C ALA A 231 -29.15 8.31 24.86
N HIS A 232 -29.01 7.06 25.31
CA HIS A 232 -28.57 5.84 24.59
C HIS A 232 -27.12 5.70 24.04
N ALA A 233 -26.23 5.48 25.01
CA ALA A 233 -25.01 4.65 25.16
C ALA A 233 -24.66 3.41 24.25
N GLU A 234 -25.09 3.25 22.99
CA GLU A 234 -24.73 2.02 22.23
C GLU A 234 -23.64 2.19 21.13
N ARG A 235 -23.16 3.40 20.86
CA ARG A 235 -22.19 3.67 19.77
C ARG A 235 -20.87 4.35 20.17
N ILE A 236 -20.79 4.93 21.37
CA ILE A 236 -19.54 5.47 21.94
C ILE A 236 -18.60 4.32 22.35
N GLU A 237 -19.15 3.19 22.81
CA GLU A 237 -18.36 2.00 23.12
C GLU A 237 -17.57 1.48 21.91
N LEU A 238 -18.09 1.56 20.68
CA LEU A 238 -17.48 0.91 19.51
C LEU A 238 -16.20 1.59 18.96
N HIS A 239 -16.01 2.90 19.13
CA HIS A 239 -14.80 3.61 18.65
C HIS A 239 -13.65 3.58 19.67
N SER A 240 -13.99 3.65 20.97
CA SER A 240 -13.04 3.23 22.00
C SER A 240 -12.69 1.78 21.80
N ILE A 241 -13.65 0.90 21.51
CA ILE A 241 -13.39 -0.52 21.23
C ILE A 241 -12.47 -0.71 20.02
N ASP A 242 -12.58 -0.03 18.87
CA ASP A 242 -11.70 -0.33 17.72
C ASP A 242 -10.26 0.21 17.87
N ARG A 243 -10.06 1.42 18.41
CA ARG A 243 -8.71 1.94 18.73
C ARG A 243 -8.15 1.19 19.94
N GLN A 244 -8.97 0.89 20.95
CA GLN A 244 -8.58 -0.02 22.02
C GLN A 244 -8.35 -1.41 21.47
N GLU A 245 -9.02 -1.92 20.43
CA GLU A 245 -8.81 -3.25 19.87
C GLU A 245 -7.49 -3.27 19.11
N GLN A 246 -7.17 -2.22 18.35
CA GLN A 246 -5.86 -2.10 17.70
C GLN A 246 -4.74 -1.90 18.72
N ALA A 247 -4.90 -0.97 19.66
CA ALA A 247 -3.96 -0.77 20.76
C ALA A 247 -3.83 -2.06 21.58
N GLN A 248 -4.93 -2.75 21.88
CA GLN A 248 -4.97 -4.02 22.59
C GLN A 248 -4.30 -5.12 21.76
N GLN A 249 -4.50 -5.19 20.45
CA GLN A 249 -3.77 -6.10 19.57
C GLN A 249 -2.27 -5.82 19.59
N ILE A 250 -1.86 -4.55 19.61
CA ILE A 250 -0.45 -4.15 19.74
C ILE A 250 0.06 -4.40 21.18
N ILE A 251 -0.76 -4.26 22.22
CA ILE A 251 -0.40 -4.52 23.61
C ILE A 251 -0.24 -6.03 23.84
N GLU A 252 -1.16 -6.82 23.30
CA GLU A 252 -1.19 -8.28 23.36
C GLU A 252 -0.11 -8.91 22.47
N ARG A 253 0.14 -8.32 21.29
CA ARG A 253 1.11 -8.79 20.31
C ARG A 253 1.90 -7.61 19.70
N PRO A 254 2.86 -7.03 20.44
CA PRO A 254 3.63 -5.87 19.99
C PRO A 254 4.34 -6.10 18.66
N GLU A 255 4.74 -7.34 18.38
CA GLU A 255 5.50 -7.72 17.20
C GLU A 255 4.78 -7.46 15.86
N LEU A 256 3.47 -7.17 15.90
CA LEU A 256 2.72 -6.63 14.76
C LEU A 256 3.34 -5.36 14.16
N ILE A 257 4.04 -4.57 14.98
CA ILE A 257 4.79 -3.41 14.51
C ILE A 257 5.87 -3.84 13.51
N PHE A 258 6.53 -4.97 13.75
CA PHE A 258 7.52 -5.48 12.81
C PHE A 258 6.89 -5.95 11.50
N GLU A 259 5.70 -6.55 11.54
CA GLU A 259 4.99 -6.97 10.33
C GLU A 259 4.64 -5.77 9.44
N LYS A 260 4.21 -4.65 10.04
CA LYS A 260 3.94 -3.40 9.33
C LYS A 260 5.20 -2.78 8.73
N LEU A 261 6.29 -2.72 9.48
CA LEU A 261 7.57 -2.22 8.98
C LEU A 261 8.11 -3.09 7.84
N THR A 262 8.12 -4.40 8.05
CA THR A 262 8.65 -5.37 7.07
C THR A 262 7.74 -5.63 5.87
N ALA A 263 6.59 -4.97 5.79
CA ALA A 263 5.82 -4.88 4.56
C ALA A 263 6.52 -4.00 3.50
N THR A 264 7.24 -2.96 3.93
CA THR A 264 7.84 -1.96 3.02
C THR A 264 9.36 -1.82 3.17
N LYS A 265 9.92 -2.14 4.34
CA LYS A 265 11.34 -2.02 4.68
C LYS A 265 11.92 -3.35 5.16
N ALA A 266 12.93 -3.88 4.48
CA ALA A 266 13.62 -5.08 4.98
C ALA A 266 14.58 -4.75 6.13
N VAL A 267 15.15 -3.55 6.12
CA VAL A 267 16.00 -2.99 7.17
C VAL A 267 15.39 -1.68 7.63
N PHE A 268 15.33 -1.48 8.95
CA PHE A 268 14.71 -0.33 9.57
C PHE A 268 15.51 0.11 10.79
N GLU A 269 15.27 1.35 11.23
CA GLU A 269 15.97 1.93 12.36
C GLU A 269 15.07 1.93 13.61
N ARG A 270 15.66 2.17 14.78
CA ARG A 270 14.89 2.32 16.04
C ARG A 270 13.77 3.37 15.91
N ARG A 271 14.05 4.48 15.22
CA ARG A 271 13.06 5.55 14.99
C ARG A 271 11.86 5.06 14.18
N ASP A 272 12.03 4.08 13.31
CA ASP A 272 10.92 3.50 12.53
C ASP A 272 10.01 2.66 13.44
N ILE A 273 10.60 1.86 14.33
CA ILE A 273 9.85 1.08 15.34
C ILE A 273 9.06 2.03 16.24
N ALA A 274 9.72 3.06 16.76
CA ALA A 274 9.08 4.07 17.58
C ALA A 274 7.97 4.79 16.80
N ALA A 275 8.25 5.29 15.60
CA ALA A 275 7.28 6.02 14.77
C ALA A 275 6.09 5.16 14.33
N GLU A 276 6.25 3.84 14.23
CA GLU A 276 5.14 2.93 13.91
C GLU A 276 4.35 2.53 15.16
N LEU A 277 5.02 2.19 16.26
CA LEU A 277 4.39 1.89 17.55
C LEU A 277 3.55 3.08 18.04
N ASN A 278 4.12 4.28 17.93
CA ASN A 278 3.50 5.50 18.42
C ASN A 278 2.10 5.64 17.79
N ARG A 279 1.89 5.26 16.53
CA ARG A 279 0.57 5.38 15.84
C ARG A 279 -0.60 4.69 16.54
N TYR A 280 -0.31 3.79 17.47
CA TYR A 280 -1.31 2.98 18.15
C TYR A 280 -1.32 3.17 19.68
N ILE A 281 -0.23 3.68 20.26
CA ILE A 281 -0.03 3.76 21.70
C ILE A 281 0.32 5.20 22.06
N ASP A 282 -0.60 5.85 22.77
CA ASP A 282 -0.49 7.27 23.13
C ASP A 282 0.02 7.46 24.57
N ASP A 283 -0.19 6.48 25.46
CA ASP A 283 0.31 6.53 26.83
C ASP A 283 1.84 6.39 26.86
N ALA A 284 2.53 7.40 27.38
CA ALA A 284 3.99 7.45 27.37
C ALA A 284 4.63 6.27 28.12
N THR A 285 4.05 5.86 29.25
CA THR A 285 4.60 4.76 30.07
C THR A 285 4.46 3.42 29.35
N GLN A 286 3.29 3.17 28.78
CA GLN A 286 2.99 1.99 27.98
C GLN A 286 3.78 1.98 26.68
N PHE A 287 3.94 3.12 26.02
CA PHE A 287 4.78 3.29 24.85
C PHE A 287 6.23 2.90 25.15
N GLN A 288 6.83 3.44 26.21
CA GLN A 288 8.20 3.08 26.60
C GLN A 288 8.31 1.59 26.98
N SER A 289 7.31 1.05 27.70
CA SER A 289 7.26 -0.37 28.06
C SER A 289 7.18 -1.28 26.82
N LEU A 290 6.31 -0.95 25.86
CA LEU A 290 6.14 -1.71 24.62
C LEU A 290 7.34 -1.55 23.70
N LEU A 291 7.94 -0.36 23.61
CA LEU A 291 9.16 -0.13 22.86
C LEU A 291 10.31 -0.97 23.44
N ALA A 292 10.48 -1.00 24.76
CA ALA A 292 11.46 -1.86 25.42
C ALA A 292 11.18 -3.36 25.22
N LYS A 293 9.91 -3.77 25.20
CA LYS A 293 9.51 -5.15 24.84
C LYS A 293 9.84 -5.48 23.39
N LEU A 294 9.64 -4.55 22.46
CA LEU A 294 10.01 -4.71 21.06
C LEU A 294 11.53 -4.78 20.88
N GLU A 295 12.28 -3.91 21.55
CA GLU A 295 13.75 -3.88 21.53
C GLU A 295 14.38 -5.14 22.15
N SER A 296 13.68 -5.77 23.10
CA SER A 296 14.06 -7.06 23.69
C SER A 296 13.38 -8.26 23.03
N SER A 297 12.54 -8.03 22.00
CA SER A 297 11.79 -9.08 21.35
C SER A 297 12.74 -10.05 20.66
N PRO A 298 12.52 -11.37 20.79
CA PRO A 298 13.37 -12.33 20.13
C PRO A 298 13.21 -12.31 18.60
N ARG A 299 12.16 -11.67 18.07
CA ARG A 299 11.98 -11.51 16.61
C ARG A 299 12.85 -10.40 16.03
N LEU A 300 13.33 -9.46 16.84
CA LEU A 300 14.17 -8.34 16.42
C LEU A 300 15.64 -8.77 16.39
N ILE A 301 16.33 -8.41 15.31
CA ILE A 301 17.76 -8.64 15.17
C ILE A 301 18.47 -7.34 14.80
N GLU A 302 19.54 -7.05 15.53
CA GLU A 302 20.46 -5.97 15.19
C GLU A 302 21.43 -6.47 14.12
N LEU A 303 21.35 -5.87 12.94
CA LEU A 303 22.23 -6.16 11.81
C LEU A 303 23.54 -5.41 11.95
N GLU A 304 23.47 -4.14 12.35
CA GLU A 304 24.62 -3.28 12.58
C GLU A 304 24.38 -2.36 13.79
N PRO A 305 25.34 -2.26 14.74
CA PRO A 305 25.22 -1.33 15.85
C PRO A 305 25.35 0.12 15.38
N ALA A 306 24.84 1.06 16.20
CA ALA A 306 25.00 2.48 15.93
C ALA A 306 26.47 2.90 15.98
N THR A 307 26.84 3.84 15.13
CA THR A 307 28.13 4.56 15.16
C THR A 307 27.91 6.03 15.49
N THR A 308 28.98 6.81 15.61
CA THR A 308 28.88 8.27 15.82
C THR A 308 28.22 9.01 14.66
N ARG A 309 28.16 8.40 13.46
CA ARG A 309 27.61 9.01 12.24
C ARG A 309 26.33 8.34 11.74
N GLU A 310 26.09 7.08 12.09
CA GLU A 310 24.98 6.28 11.55
C GLU A 310 24.19 5.57 12.65
N PRO A 311 22.85 5.56 12.58
CA PRO A 311 22.02 4.86 13.54
C PRO A 311 22.13 3.34 13.39
N ALA A 312 21.79 2.60 14.46
CA ALA A 312 21.73 1.15 14.42
C ALA A 312 20.70 0.65 13.39
N ARG A 313 21.05 -0.43 12.69
CA ARG A 313 20.22 -1.07 11.66
C ARG A 313 19.62 -2.35 12.21
N TYR A 314 18.30 -2.46 12.11
CA TYR A 314 17.54 -3.61 12.59
C TYR A 314 16.77 -4.29 11.46
N SER A 315 16.44 -5.56 11.67
CA SER A 315 15.46 -6.29 10.89
C SER A 315 14.74 -7.31 11.77
N THR A 316 13.88 -8.13 11.18
CA THR A 316 13.33 -9.30 11.86
C THR A 316 14.05 -10.58 11.45
N ILE A 317 14.09 -11.56 12.34
CA ILE A 317 14.57 -12.92 12.02
C ILE A 317 13.82 -13.47 10.79
N GLU A 318 12.51 -13.26 10.73
CA GLU A 318 11.68 -13.72 9.62
C GLU A 318 12.09 -13.09 8.27
N MET A 319 12.42 -11.80 8.25
CA MET A 319 12.87 -11.11 7.04
C MET A 319 14.27 -11.60 6.63
N VAL A 320 15.19 -11.73 7.60
CA VAL A 320 16.53 -12.30 7.37
C VAL A 320 16.41 -13.72 6.79
N GLU A 321 15.58 -14.58 7.37
CA GLU A 321 15.34 -15.93 6.86
C GLU A 321 14.66 -15.95 5.49
N THR A 322 13.80 -14.98 5.22
CA THR A 322 13.14 -14.86 3.91
C THR A 322 14.17 -14.55 2.83
N GLU A 323 15.01 -13.53 3.05
CA GLU A 323 16.02 -13.13 2.08
C GLU A 323 17.13 -14.18 1.96
N ARG A 324 17.57 -14.78 3.06
CA ARG A 324 18.51 -15.90 3.03
C ARG A 324 17.98 -17.08 2.22
N ARG A 325 16.76 -17.56 2.52
CA ARG A 325 16.15 -18.69 1.78
C ARG A 325 16.01 -18.37 0.30
N MET A 326 15.64 -17.12 -0.04
CA MET A 326 15.57 -16.67 -1.43
C MET A 326 16.93 -16.76 -2.11
N ALA A 327 17.99 -16.22 -1.49
CA ALA A 327 19.36 -16.28 -2.01
C ALA A 327 19.89 -17.73 -2.13
N ASP A 328 19.68 -18.56 -1.12
CA ASP A 328 20.09 -19.98 -1.14
C ASP A 328 19.39 -20.75 -2.27
N THR A 329 18.10 -20.47 -2.47
CA THR A 329 17.31 -21.08 -3.56
C THR A 329 17.81 -20.61 -4.91
N ALA A 330 18.13 -19.32 -5.06
CA ALA A 330 18.72 -18.78 -6.27
C ALA A 330 20.07 -19.44 -6.59
N GLN A 331 20.95 -19.60 -5.59
CA GLN A 331 22.22 -20.29 -5.74
C GLN A 331 22.04 -21.75 -6.17
N ARG A 332 21.16 -22.52 -5.50
CA ARG A 332 20.87 -23.91 -5.89
C ARG A 332 20.35 -24.02 -7.31
N LEU A 333 19.40 -23.17 -7.71
CA LEU A 333 18.87 -23.14 -9.07
C LEU A 333 19.96 -22.79 -10.10
N SER A 334 20.85 -21.86 -9.80
CA SER A 334 21.94 -21.47 -10.70
C SER A 334 23.00 -22.56 -10.89
N ALA A 335 23.20 -23.39 -9.87
CA ALA A 335 24.20 -24.46 -9.86
C ALA A 335 23.71 -25.78 -10.49
N THR A 336 22.45 -25.88 -10.90
CA THR A 336 21.95 -27.09 -11.56
C THR A 336 22.59 -27.26 -12.95
N THR A 337 22.60 -28.49 -13.45
CA THR A 337 23.05 -28.80 -14.82
C THR A 337 21.88 -28.92 -15.81
N ALA A 338 20.66 -28.57 -15.39
CA ALA A 338 19.44 -28.70 -16.17
C ALA A 338 19.23 -27.51 -17.12
N HIS A 339 18.28 -27.66 -18.05
CA HIS A 339 17.77 -26.59 -18.94
C HIS A 339 18.80 -25.91 -19.85
N GLY A 340 19.96 -26.54 -20.06
CA GLY A 340 20.93 -26.10 -21.06
C GLY A 340 20.43 -26.38 -22.48
N VAL A 341 20.69 -25.44 -23.39
CA VAL A 341 20.53 -25.64 -24.83
C VAL A 341 21.86 -26.10 -25.44
N SER A 342 21.82 -27.01 -26.41
CA SER A 342 23.06 -27.44 -27.06
C SER A 342 23.79 -26.26 -27.72
N PRO A 343 25.13 -26.18 -27.64
CA PRO A 343 25.88 -25.08 -28.25
C PRO A 343 25.59 -24.89 -29.75
N ALA A 344 25.40 -25.99 -30.48
CA ALA A 344 25.04 -25.97 -31.90
C ALA A 344 23.69 -25.28 -32.16
N LYS A 345 22.66 -25.61 -31.37
CA LYS A 345 21.33 -24.97 -31.50
C LYS A 345 21.38 -23.50 -31.10
N CYS A 346 22.05 -23.18 -30.00
CA CYS A 346 22.23 -21.80 -29.55
C CYS A 346 22.94 -20.95 -30.64
N GLN A 347 24.04 -21.47 -31.21
CA GLN A 347 24.80 -20.77 -32.24
C GLN A 347 24.03 -20.64 -33.56
N ALA A 348 23.23 -21.65 -33.94
CA ALA A 348 22.39 -21.58 -35.13
C ALA A 348 21.36 -20.44 -35.04
N VAL A 349 20.67 -20.31 -33.90
CA VAL A 349 19.67 -19.26 -33.69
C VAL A 349 20.31 -17.87 -33.58
N ILE A 350 21.47 -17.76 -32.90
CA ILE A 350 22.25 -16.52 -32.86
C ILE A 350 22.71 -16.12 -34.26
N GLY A 351 23.27 -17.06 -35.04
CA GLY A 351 23.77 -16.82 -36.40
C GLY A 351 22.66 -16.44 -37.40
N ALA A 352 21.45 -16.95 -37.19
CA ALA A 352 20.27 -16.54 -37.97
C ALA A 352 19.81 -15.11 -37.66
N SER A 353 20.22 -14.54 -36.53
CA SER A 353 19.85 -13.18 -36.09
C SER A 353 21.03 -12.21 -36.24
N ALA A 354 21.27 -11.74 -37.47
CA ALA A 354 22.39 -10.85 -37.83
C ALA A 354 22.37 -9.46 -37.15
N THR A 355 21.34 -9.15 -36.35
CA THR A 355 21.12 -7.82 -35.75
C THR A 355 21.49 -7.73 -34.26
N LEU A 356 21.81 -8.86 -33.61
CA LEU A 356 22.21 -8.88 -32.19
C LEU A 356 23.61 -8.30 -31.96
N THR A 357 23.73 -7.41 -30.98
CA THR A 357 25.04 -6.93 -30.50
C THR A 357 25.80 -8.02 -29.75
N GLU A 358 27.11 -7.87 -29.56
CA GLU A 358 27.92 -8.84 -28.82
C GLU A 358 27.40 -9.06 -27.38
N GLU A 359 27.02 -7.99 -26.69
CA GLU A 359 26.40 -8.07 -25.35
C GLU A 359 25.07 -8.84 -25.37
N GLN A 360 24.23 -8.60 -26.38
CA GLN A 360 22.97 -9.31 -26.54
C GLN A 360 23.19 -10.79 -26.85
N GLN A 361 24.17 -11.13 -27.68
CA GLN A 361 24.55 -12.53 -27.94
C GLN A 361 25.09 -13.20 -26.68
N ALA A 362 25.91 -12.49 -25.89
CA ALA A 362 26.40 -12.98 -24.60
C ALA A 362 25.25 -13.22 -23.62
N ALA A 363 24.25 -12.33 -23.58
CA ALA A 363 23.05 -12.52 -22.78
C ALA A 363 22.22 -13.73 -23.21
N VAL A 364 22.06 -13.97 -24.53
CA VAL A 364 21.42 -15.20 -25.04
C VAL A 364 22.20 -16.44 -24.59
N ARG A 365 23.52 -16.47 -24.80
CA ARG A 365 24.38 -17.58 -24.39
C ARG A 365 24.30 -17.83 -22.87
N HIS A 366 24.29 -16.77 -22.07
CA HIS A 366 24.15 -16.84 -20.62
C HIS A 366 22.79 -17.42 -20.21
N ALA A 367 21.69 -16.93 -20.82
CA ALA A 367 20.34 -17.41 -20.54
C ALA A 367 20.19 -18.90 -20.87
N THR A 368 20.76 -19.35 -22.00
CA THR A 368 20.62 -20.71 -22.50
C THR A 368 21.64 -21.70 -21.93
N LYS A 369 22.57 -21.24 -21.09
CA LYS A 369 23.52 -22.12 -20.38
C LYS A 369 22.76 -23.04 -19.40
N ALA A 370 23.37 -24.20 -19.13
CA ALA A 370 22.94 -25.09 -18.05
C ALA A 370 22.84 -24.34 -16.72
N GLY A 371 21.76 -24.57 -15.99
CA GLY A 371 21.35 -23.84 -14.79
C GLY A 371 19.86 -23.49 -14.86
N SER A 372 19.13 -23.74 -13.78
CA SER A 372 17.70 -23.46 -13.66
C SER A 372 17.41 -22.01 -13.23
N LEU A 373 18.44 -21.17 -13.06
CA LEU A 373 18.32 -19.72 -12.89
C LEU A 373 19.33 -19.00 -13.81
N ALA A 374 18.90 -17.93 -14.48
CA ALA A 374 19.78 -16.96 -15.12
C ALA A 374 19.31 -15.54 -14.82
N VAL A 375 20.25 -14.58 -14.76
CA VAL A 375 19.94 -13.17 -14.50
C VAL A 375 20.51 -12.32 -15.63
N ILE A 376 19.67 -11.46 -16.19
CA ILE A 376 20.08 -10.49 -17.21
C ILE A 376 19.73 -9.09 -16.69
N VAL A 377 20.76 -8.28 -16.55
CA VAL A 377 20.64 -6.88 -16.19
C VAL A 377 20.83 -6.07 -17.46
N GLY A 378 19.89 -5.19 -17.77
CA GLY A 378 20.04 -4.32 -18.92
C GLY A 378 19.54 -2.92 -18.63
N ASP A 379 20.33 -1.92 -19.00
CA ASP A 379 19.94 -0.52 -18.91
C ASP A 379 18.66 -0.26 -19.75
N ALA A 380 17.97 0.87 -19.52
CA ALA A 380 16.72 1.19 -20.18
C ALA A 380 16.91 1.31 -21.71
N GLY A 381 16.23 0.47 -22.49
CA GLY A 381 16.30 0.51 -23.95
C GLY A 381 17.44 -0.28 -24.60
N THR A 382 18.02 -1.25 -23.89
CA THR A 382 19.11 -2.14 -24.35
C THR A 382 18.66 -3.34 -25.19
N GLY A 383 17.34 -3.52 -25.37
CA GLY A 383 16.79 -4.61 -26.19
C GLY A 383 16.70 -5.97 -25.48
N LYS A 384 16.54 -6.01 -24.14
CA LYS A 384 16.35 -7.26 -23.37
C LYS A 384 15.29 -8.19 -23.99
N SER A 385 14.12 -7.66 -24.35
CA SER A 385 13.04 -8.46 -24.95
C SER A 385 13.42 -9.05 -26.32
N PHE A 386 14.24 -8.33 -27.10
CA PHE A 386 14.78 -8.83 -28.37
C PHE A 386 15.76 -9.99 -28.15
N SER A 387 16.66 -9.89 -27.17
CA SER A 387 17.50 -11.03 -26.77
C SER A 387 16.67 -12.22 -26.31
N MET A 388 15.56 -11.99 -25.62
CA MET A 388 14.65 -13.06 -25.18
C MET A 388 13.86 -13.70 -26.31
N LYS A 389 13.62 -13.01 -27.43
CA LYS A 389 13.10 -13.63 -28.65
C LYS A 389 14.02 -14.76 -29.13
N VAL A 390 15.32 -14.45 -29.24
CA VAL A 390 16.34 -15.39 -29.72
C VAL A 390 16.57 -16.51 -28.69
N ALA A 391 16.56 -16.19 -27.39
CA ALA A 391 16.63 -17.22 -26.35
C ALA A 391 15.40 -18.15 -26.36
N ARG A 392 14.19 -17.61 -26.58
CA ARG A 392 12.95 -18.39 -26.76
C ARG A 392 13.09 -19.39 -27.90
N GLU A 393 13.52 -18.94 -29.07
CA GLU A 393 13.74 -19.80 -30.24
C GLU A 393 14.75 -20.92 -29.93
N ALA A 394 15.82 -20.62 -29.20
CA ALA A 394 16.80 -21.61 -28.78
C ALA A 394 16.23 -22.65 -27.79
N TRP A 395 15.42 -22.21 -26.81
CA TRP A 395 14.75 -23.11 -25.86
C TRP A 395 13.70 -23.99 -26.53
N GLU A 396 12.88 -23.43 -27.42
CA GLU A 396 11.87 -24.17 -28.19
C GLU A 396 12.53 -25.20 -29.12
N ALA A 397 13.62 -24.84 -29.79
CA ALA A 397 14.41 -25.78 -30.59
C ALA A 397 15.02 -26.92 -29.74
N GLN A 398 15.25 -26.69 -28.45
CA GLN A 398 15.70 -27.71 -27.50
C GLN A 398 14.54 -28.57 -26.96
N GLY A 399 13.29 -28.12 -27.10
CA GLY A 399 12.08 -28.81 -26.66
C GLY A 399 11.44 -28.25 -25.38
N PHE A 400 11.87 -27.07 -24.90
CA PHE A 400 11.27 -26.42 -23.74
C PHE A 400 10.11 -25.51 -24.13
N ASN A 401 9.14 -25.37 -23.22
CA ASN A 401 8.07 -24.39 -23.32
C ASN A 401 8.45 -23.10 -22.58
N VAL A 402 8.24 -21.95 -23.21
CA VAL A 402 8.64 -20.65 -22.65
C VAL A 402 7.41 -19.86 -22.24
N ARG A 403 7.42 -19.31 -21.02
CA ARG A 403 6.35 -18.49 -20.45
C ARG A 403 6.92 -17.19 -19.93
N GLY A 404 6.16 -16.10 -20.05
CA GLY A 404 6.56 -14.77 -19.60
C GLY A 404 5.75 -14.31 -18.40
N ALA A 405 6.39 -13.53 -17.54
CA ALA A 405 5.74 -12.87 -16.41
C ALA A 405 6.29 -11.46 -16.20
N ALA A 406 5.46 -10.57 -15.69
CA ALA A 406 5.90 -9.26 -15.21
C ALA A 406 5.04 -8.80 -14.03
N LEU A 407 5.50 -7.80 -13.27
CA LEU A 407 4.72 -7.25 -12.15
C LEU A 407 3.46 -6.50 -12.64
N ALA A 408 3.60 -5.74 -13.72
CA ALA A 408 2.53 -4.94 -14.32
C ALA A 408 2.00 -5.57 -15.62
N GLY A 409 0.70 -5.40 -15.88
CA GLY A 409 0.06 -5.93 -17.09
C GLY A 409 0.68 -5.39 -18.38
N LYS A 410 1.03 -4.10 -18.41
CA LYS A 410 1.68 -3.44 -19.56
C LYS A 410 3.08 -4.00 -19.84
N ALA A 411 3.88 -4.25 -18.79
CA ALA A 411 5.20 -4.85 -18.94
C ALA A 411 5.10 -6.30 -19.49
N ALA A 412 4.06 -7.05 -19.09
CA ALA A 412 3.80 -8.37 -19.67
C ALA A 412 3.44 -8.27 -21.16
N ASP A 413 2.63 -7.28 -21.56
CA ASP A 413 2.30 -7.05 -22.97
C ASP A 413 3.53 -6.64 -23.79
N GLU A 414 4.38 -5.77 -23.26
CA GLU A 414 5.64 -5.34 -23.89
C GLU A 414 6.63 -6.51 -24.03
N LEU A 415 6.76 -7.36 -23.01
CA LEU A 415 7.54 -8.59 -23.07
C LEU A 415 7.02 -9.51 -24.19
N GLN A 416 5.70 -9.74 -24.25
CA GLN A 416 5.10 -10.58 -25.28
C GLN A 416 5.29 -10.01 -26.69
N ALA A 417 5.03 -8.71 -26.88
CA ALA A 417 5.21 -8.05 -28.17
C ALA A 417 6.67 -8.07 -28.64
N GLY A 418 7.62 -7.84 -27.73
CA GLY A 418 9.04 -7.77 -28.06
C GLY A 418 9.75 -9.12 -28.20
N SER A 419 9.27 -10.17 -27.51
CA SER A 419 9.93 -11.49 -27.46
C SER A 419 9.14 -12.63 -28.12
N GLY A 420 7.85 -12.44 -28.35
CA GLY A 420 6.93 -13.51 -28.74
C GLY A 420 6.60 -14.50 -27.61
N ILE A 421 7.08 -14.27 -26.39
CA ILE A 421 6.81 -15.15 -25.24
C ILE A 421 5.39 -14.88 -24.69
N PRO A 422 4.50 -15.88 -24.60
CA PRO A 422 3.19 -15.72 -23.97
C PRO A 422 3.32 -15.24 -22.53
N SER A 423 2.82 -14.04 -22.22
CA SER A 423 3.12 -13.33 -20.97
C SER A 423 1.89 -12.89 -20.20
N ARG A 424 1.99 -12.85 -18.87
CA ARG A 424 0.92 -12.36 -17.97
C ARG A 424 1.48 -11.78 -16.68
N THR A 425 0.62 -11.17 -15.87
CA THR A 425 1.06 -10.65 -14.56
C THR A 425 1.46 -11.77 -13.61
N LEU A 426 2.50 -11.54 -12.81
CA LEU A 426 2.97 -12.49 -11.79
C LEU A 426 1.89 -12.85 -10.77
N ALA A 427 1.06 -11.87 -10.37
CA ALA A 427 -0.07 -12.11 -9.47
C ALA A 427 -1.10 -13.10 -10.06
N SER A 428 -1.35 -13.04 -11.37
CA SER A 428 -2.24 -13.99 -12.05
C SER A 428 -1.65 -15.40 -12.09
N LEU A 429 -0.34 -15.54 -12.22
CA LEU A 429 0.37 -16.83 -12.16
C LEU A 429 0.32 -17.42 -10.75
N GLU A 430 0.70 -16.64 -9.73
CA GLU A 430 0.66 -17.07 -8.34
C GLU A 430 -0.75 -17.48 -7.91
N TYR A 431 -1.77 -16.74 -8.34
CA TYR A 431 -3.17 -17.10 -8.09
C TYR A 431 -3.55 -18.44 -8.75
N ALA A 432 -3.17 -18.64 -10.02
CA ALA A 432 -3.43 -19.91 -10.70
C ALA A 432 -2.75 -21.10 -9.99
N TRP A 433 -1.47 -20.94 -9.62
CA TRP A 433 -0.70 -21.97 -8.90
C TRP A 433 -1.33 -22.34 -7.56
N LYS A 434 -1.82 -21.33 -6.82
CA LYS A 434 -2.51 -21.52 -5.53
C LYS A 434 -3.81 -22.31 -5.69
N GLU A 435 -4.56 -22.07 -6.76
CA GLU A 435 -5.77 -22.82 -7.11
C GLU A 435 -5.47 -24.19 -7.75
N GLY A 436 -4.20 -24.61 -7.78
CA GLY A 436 -3.79 -25.88 -8.37
C GLY A 436 -3.84 -25.91 -9.90
N ARG A 437 -4.07 -24.78 -10.56
CA ARG A 437 -4.12 -24.66 -12.01
C ARG A 437 -2.79 -24.16 -12.55
N ASP A 438 -2.53 -24.46 -13.83
CA ASP A 438 -1.48 -23.81 -14.61
C ASP A 438 -0.08 -23.84 -13.96
N ARG A 439 0.20 -24.97 -13.28
CA ARG A 439 1.44 -25.19 -12.55
C ARG A 439 2.61 -25.29 -13.50
N LEU A 440 3.76 -24.81 -13.03
CA LEU A 440 5.02 -25.00 -13.74
C LEU A 440 5.38 -26.49 -13.82
N SER A 441 6.09 -26.88 -14.88
CA SER A 441 6.65 -28.23 -15.01
C SER A 441 8.13 -28.19 -15.36
N ARG A 442 8.80 -29.35 -15.28
CA ARG A 442 10.22 -29.48 -15.58
C ARG A 442 10.61 -29.04 -17.00
N ASN A 443 9.66 -29.04 -17.93
CA ASN A 443 9.88 -28.67 -19.32
C ASN A 443 9.69 -27.18 -19.60
N GLU A 444 9.57 -26.34 -18.56
CA GLU A 444 9.24 -24.93 -18.70
C GLU A 444 10.38 -24.00 -18.33
N VAL A 445 10.46 -22.89 -19.08
CA VAL A 445 11.32 -21.74 -18.81
C VAL A 445 10.41 -20.54 -18.54
N LEU A 446 10.48 -20.00 -17.32
CA LEU A 446 9.76 -18.80 -16.90
C LEU A 446 10.66 -17.56 -17.04
N VAL A 447 10.35 -16.67 -17.97
CA VAL A 447 11.04 -15.39 -18.13
C VAL A 447 10.27 -14.32 -17.37
N ILE A 448 10.91 -13.65 -16.42
CA ILE A 448 10.31 -12.61 -15.58
C ILE A 448 10.94 -11.26 -15.93
N ASP A 449 10.16 -10.33 -16.47
CA ASP A 449 10.60 -8.96 -16.76
C ASP A 449 10.26 -7.98 -15.63
N GLU A 450 11.01 -6.87 -15.58
CA GLU A 450 10.97 -5.86 -14.51
C GLU A 450 11.16 -6.47 -13.10
N ALA A 451 12.02 -7.49 -12.99
CA ALA A 451 12.27 -8.20 -11.74
C ALA A 451 12.84 -7.30 -10.63
N GLY A 452 13.46 -6.16 -11.00
CA GLY A 452 13.92 -5.12 -10.06
C GLY A 452 12.81 -4.52 -9.19
N MET A 453 11.54 -4.62 -9.61
CA MET A 453 10.38 -4.12 -8.87
C MET A 453 9.74 -5.18 -7.95
N ILE A 454 10.24 -6.41 -7.94
CA ILE A 454 9.65 -7.51 -7.15
C ILE A 454 10.28 -7.51 -5.75
N GLY A 455 9.45 -7.52 -4.71
CA GLY A 455 9.91 -7.60 -3.31
C GLY A 455 10.46 -8.98 -2.92
N SER A 456 11.25 -9.03 -1.84
CA SER A 456 11.94 -10.26 -1.39
C SER A 456 10.98 -11.41 -1.10
N ARG A 457 9.82 -11.11 -0.50
CA ARG A 457 8.81 -12.13 -0.16
C ARG A 457 8.18 -12.74 -1.42
N GLN A 458 7.81 -11.91 -2.39
CA GLN A 458 7.19 -12.39 -3.63
C GLN A 458 8.19 -13.17 -4.48
N LEU A 459 9.40 -12.64 -4.69
CA LEU A 459 10.42 -13.34 -5.49
C LEU A 459 10.81 -14.68 -4.85
N GLY A 460 10.95 -14.73 -3.52
CA GLY A 460 11.20 -15.98 -2.80
C GLY A 460 10.12 -17.06 -3.01
N ARG A 461 8.83 -16.68 -3.07
CA ARG A 461 7.75 -17.63 -3.38
C ARG A 461 7.84 -18.14 -4.82
N VAL A 462 8.17 -17.27 -5.77
CA VAL A 462 8.30 -17.63 -7.18
C VAL A 462 9.47 -18.58 -7.40
N LEU A 463 10.65 -18.27 -6.84
CA LEU A 463 11.82 -19.16 -6.93
C LEU A 463 11.55 -20.53 -6.30
N LYS A 464 10.83 -20.56 -5.16
CA LYS A 464 10.41 -21.82 -4.55
C LYS A 464 9.47 -22.62 -5.45
N ALA A 465 8.51 -21.96 -6.12
CA ALA A 465 7.61 -22.63 -7.05
C ALA A 465 8.36 -23.20 -8.27
N VAL A 466 9.35 -22.47 -8.78
CA VAL A 466 10.25 -22.92 -9.86
C VAL A 466 11.08 -24.13 -9.42
N GLU A 467 11.70 -24.07 -8.24
CA GLU A 467 12.48 -25.16 -7.65
C GLU A 467 11.63 -26.43 -7.47
N MET A 468 10.42 -26.30 -6.91
CA MET A 468 9.50 -27.42 -6.71
C MET A 468 9.02 -28.05 -8.03
N ALA A 469 8.88 -27.25 -9.08
CA ALA A 469 8.48 -27.73 -10.40
C ALA A 469 9.65 -28.35 -11.19
N GLY A 470 10.90 -28.11 -10.76
CA GLY A 470 12.09 -28.40 -11.55
C GLY A 470 12.14 -27.60 -12.86
N ALA A 471 11.55 -26.40 -12.88
CA ALA A 471 11.53 -25.50 -14.04
C ALA A 471 12.78 -24.61 -14.05
N LYS A 472 13.01 -23.88 -15.15
CA LYS A 472 14.00 -22.79 -15.22
C LYS A 472 13.32 -21.43 -15.04
N VAL A 473 14.02 -20.48 -14.44
CA VAL A 473 13.61 -19.07 -14.40
C VAL A 473 14.72 -18.15 -14.91
N VAL A 474 14.34 -17.14 -15.68
CA VAL A 474 15.24 -16.09 -16.18
C VAL A 474 14.72 -14.75 -15.67
N LEU A 475 15.52 -14.06 -14.86
CA LEU A 475 15.16 -12.76 -14.29
C LEU A 475 15.75 -11.65 -15.17
N LEU A 476 14.89 -10.82 -15.75
CA LEU A 476 15.27 -9.63 -16.49
C LEU A 476 14.95 -8.40 -15.63
N GLY A 477 15.87 -7.44 -15.59
CA GLY A 477 15.61 -6.21 -14.87
C GLY A 477 16.71 -5.18 -14.98
N ASP A 478 16.53 -4.11 -14.22
CA ASP A 478 17.49 -3.04 -14.02
C ASP A 478 17.38 -2.57 -12.57
N HIS A 479 18.34 -2.94 -11.72
CA HIS A 479 18.33 -2.56 -10.31
C HIS A 479 18.58 -1.06 -10.09
N LYS A 480 18.94 -0.31 -11.14
CA LYS A 480 19.12 1.15 -11.11
C LYS A 480 17.80 1.91 -11.34
N GLN A 481 16.77 1.23 -11.88
CA GLN A 481 15.42 1.79 -12.03
C GLN A 481 14.67 1.81 -10.69
N LEU A 482 13.34 2.00 -10.73
CA LEU A 482 12.54 2.13 -9.51
C LEU A 482 12.53 0.81 -8.74
N ALA A 483 12.81 0.91 -7.44
CA ALA A 483 12.78 -0.24 -6.55
C ALA A 483 11.35 -0.72 -6.26
N ALA A 484 11.24 -1.97 -5.82
CA ALA A 484 9.98 -2.55 -5.34
C ALA A 484 9.31 -1.66 -4.28
N LEU A 485 7.98 -1.60 -4.26
CA LEU A 485 7.25 -0.98 -3.13
C LEU A 485 7.37 -1.85 -1.87
N GLU A 486 7.31 -3.17 -2.04
CA GLU A 486 7.49 -4.17 -0.98
C GLU A 486 8.93 -4.21 -0.44
N ALA A 487 9.11 -4.75 0.77
CA ALA A 487 10.40 -4.84 1.43
C ALA A 487 11.49 -5.59 0.63
N GLY A 488 12.72 -5.08 0.77
CA GLY A 488 13.95 -5.68 0.26
C GLY A 488 14.34 -5.24 -1.14
N ALA A 489 15.53 -5.67 -1.57
CA ALA A 489 16.12 -5.41 -2.87
C ALA A 489 16.43 -6.75 -3.57
N ALA A 490 15.39 -7.56 -3.76
CA ALA A 490 15.48 -8.99 -4.07
C ALA A 490 16.32 -9.30 -5.33
N PHE A 491 16.03 -8.60 -6.43
CA PHE A 491 16.74 -8.77 -7.69
C PHE A 491 18.22 -8.40 -7.59
N ARG A 492 18.53 -7.25 -6.97
CA ARG A 492 19.93 -6.81 -6.73
C ARG A 492 20.68 -7.84 -5.87
N ALA A 493 20.03 -8.36 -4.83
CA ALA A 493 20.64 -9.38 -3.98
C ALA A 493 20.98 -10.64 -4.78
N ILE A 494 20.05 -11.15 -5.60
CA ILE A 494 20.29 -12.34 -6.43
C ILE A 494 21.41 -12.09 -7.45
N GLU A 495 21.38 -10.95 -8.14
CA GLU A 495 22.43 -10.53 -9.08
C GLU A 495 23.81 -10.59 -8.42
N GLN A 496 23.95 -10.04 -7.22
CA GLN A 496 25.23 -10.03 -6.49
C GLN A 496 25.69 -11.43 -6.04
N HIS A 497 24.78 -12.37 -5.80
CA HIS A 497 25.11 -13.71 -5.30
C HIS A 497 25.31 -14.75 -6.41
N VAL A 498 24.61 -14.61 -7.53
CA VAL A 498 24.59 -15.58 -8.64
C VAL A 498 25.37 -15.07 -9.87
N GLY A 499 25.58 -13.75 -9.97
CA GLY A 499 26.09 -13.09 -11.16
C GLY A 499 24.98 -12.86 -12.20
N ALA A 500 25.30 -12.03 -13.19
CA ALA A 500 24.38 -11.70 -14.27
C ALA A 500 25.13 -11.44 -15.59
N ALA A 501 24.43 -11.59 -16.71
CA ALA A 501 24.84 -10.98 -17.97
C ALA A 501 24.36 -9.54 -18.03
N HIS A 502 25.24 -8.62 -18.44
CA HIS A 502 24.93 -7.20 -18.55
C HIS A 502 24.77 -6.80 -20.02
N ILE A 503 23.71 -6.05 -20.33
CA ILE A 503 23.52 -5.36 -21.61
C ILE A 503 23.50 -3.86 -21.30
N THR A 504 24.55 -3.15 -21.68
CA THR A 504 24.74 -1.73 -21.36
C THR A 504 24.55 -0.83 -22.59
N GLU A 505 24.67 -1.39 -23.79
CA GLU A 505 24.48 -0.66 -25.03
C GLU A 505 23.00 -0.29 -25.24
N VAL A 506 22.65 0.95 -24.92
CA VAL A 506 21.30 1.49 -25.17
C VAL A 506 21.16 1.83 -26.66
N ARG A 507 20.15 1.27 -27.34
CA ARG A 507 19.90 1.55 -28.77
C ARG A 507 18.59 2.29 -29.05
N ARG A 508 17.80 2.60 -28.01
CA ARG A 508 16.49 3.25 -28.20
C ARG A 508 16.59 4.71 -28.65
N GLN A 509 17.55 5.48 -28.13
CA GLN A 509 17.73 6.88 -28.53
C GLN A 509 18.43 6.95 -29.88
N ARG A 510 17.89 7.75 -30.79
CA ARG A 510 18.42 7.92 -32.16
C ARG A 510 19.75 8.66 -32.16
N HIS A 511 19.90 9.65 -31.29
CA HIS A 511 21.12 10.44 -31.18
C HIS A 511 22.17 9.81 -30.27
N ALA A 512 23.43 9.80 -30.71
CA ALA A 512 24.57 9.25 -29.94
C ALA A 512 24.73 9.92 -28.57
N TRP A 513 24.69 11.25 -28.53
CA TRP A 513 24.82 12.01 -27.28
C TRP A 513 23.74 11.65 -26.24
N ALA A 514 22.52 11.34 -26.70
CA ALA A 514 21.41 10.98 -25.82
C ALA A 514 21.57 9.56 -25.26
N ARG A 515 22.16 8.65 -26.04
CA ARG A 515 22.59 7.33 -25.56
C ARG A 515 23.66 7.46 -24.48
N ASP A 516 24.69 8.28 -24.72
CA ASP A 516 25.78 8.52 -23.76
C ASP A 516 25.25 9.13 -22.46
N ALA A 517 24.38 10.15 -22.58
CA ALA A 517 23.72 10.76 -21.43
C ALA A 517 22.86 9.76 -20.64
N GLY A 518 22.13 8.88 -21.35
CA GLY A 518 21.37 7.77 -20.76
C GLY A 518 22.26 6.80 -19.98
N GLN A 519 23.43 6.45 -20.52
CA GLN A 519 24.41 5.61 -19.84
C GLN A 519 25.00 6.30 -18.60
N SER A 520 25.32 7.60 -18.66
CA SER A 520 25.78 8.35 -17.49
C SER A 520 24.71 8.38 -16.39
N LEU A 521 23.43 8.57 -16.74
CA LEU A 521 22.32 8.48 -15.79
C LEU A 521 22.22 7.07 -15.16
N ALA A 522 22.35 6.01 -15.96
CA ALA A 522 22.30 4.63 -15.49
C ALA A 522 23.46 4.29 -14.53
N ARG A 523 24.69 4.74 -14.83
CA ARG A 523 25.89 4.57 -13.99
C ARG A 523 25.88 5.43 -12.73
N GLY A 524 24.88 6.29 -12.57
CA GLY A 524 24.73 7.19 -11.44
C GLY A 524 25.54 8.48 -11.53
N SER A 525 26.19 8.73 -12.68
CA SER A 525 26.78 10.02 -13.04
C SER A 525 25.68 10.99 -13.48
N THR A 526 24.69 11.20 -12.60
CA THR A 526 23.47 11.95 -12.94
C THR A 526 23.74 13.39 -13.33
N ALA A 527 24.74 14.02 -12.70
CA ALA A 527 25.14 15.38 -13.03
C ALA A 527 25.68 15.49 -14.47
N GLU A 528 26.49 14.52 -14.91
CA GLU A 528 27.01 14.46 -16.27
C GLU A 528 25.89 14.22 -17.28
N GLY A 529 25.04 13.21 -17.02
CA GLY A 529 23.92 12.88 -17.89
C GLY A 529 22.96 14.06 -18.07
N LEU A 530 22.57 14.75 -16.99
CA LEU A 530 21.70 15.92 -17.06
C LEU A 530 22.39 17.14 -17.69
N ARG A 531 23.71 17.31 -17.51
CA ARG A 531 24.46 18.39 -18.16
C ARG A 531 24.43 18.24 -19.68
N ALA A 532 24.53 17.01 -20.21
CA ALA A 532 24.42 16.77 -21.65
C ALA A 532 23.07 17.22 -22.23
N TYR A 533 21.98 17.08 -21.47
CA TYR A 533 20.66 17.65 -21.84
C TYR A 533 20.64 19.18 -21.69
N ASP A 534 21.15 19.73 -20.58
CA ASP A 534 21.15 21.19 -20.31
C ASP A 534 21.94 21.98 -21.36
N GLU A 535 23.13 21.49 -21.74
CA GLU A 535 23.98 22.09 -22.81
C GLU A 535 23.29 22.18 -24.17
N ARG A 536 22.24 21.36 -24.38
CA ARG A 536 21.45 21.31 -25.61
C ARG A 536 20.08 21.98 -25.47
N GLY A 537 19.84 22.69 -24.36
CA GLY A 537 18.58 23.38 -24.09
C GLY A 537 17.43 22.46 -23.67
N HIS A 538 17.71 21.22 -23.30
CA HIS A 538 16.70 20.27 -22.83
C HIS A 538 16.44 20.33 -21.31
N VAL A 539 17.03 21.30 -20.61
CA VAL A 539 16.71 21.60 -19.20
C VAL A 539 16.27 23.06 -19.09
N GLN A 540 14.99 23.27 -18.84
CA GLN A 540 14.33 24.56 -18.78
C GLN A 540 14.11 24.95 -17.32
N MET A 541 14.79 26.00 -16.86
CA MET A 541 14.64 26.57 -15.52
C MET A 541 13.73 27.80 -15.56
N LEU A 542 12.57 27.71 -14.93
CA LEU A 542 11.57 28.78 -14.88
C LEU A 542 11.46 29.34 -13.46
N ALA A 543 10.96 30.56 -13.30
CA ALA A 543 10.90 31.19 -11.97
C ALA A 543 10.05 30.37 -10.96
N THR A 544 8.85 29.96 -11.37
CA THR A 544 7.87 29.29 -10.51
C THR A 544 7.42 27.94 -11.09
N ARG A 545 6.83 27.08 -10.24
CA ARG A 545 6.29 25.77 -10.61
C ARG A 545 5.09 25.89 -11.55
N GLU A 546 4.27 26.92 -11.38
CA GLU A 546 3.18 27.22 -12.32
C GLU A 546 3.74 27.61 -13.70
N ALA A 547 4.77 28.46 -13.75
CA ALA A 547 5.43 28.83 -15.00
C ALA A 547 6.09 27.63 -15.68
N ALA A 548 6.75 26.75 -14.92
CA ALA A 548 7.31 25.51 -15.43
C ALA A 548 6.23 24.57 -16.00
N ARG A 549 5.09 24.41 -15.31
CA ARG A 549 3.94 23.62 -15.81
C ARG A 549 3.37 24.19 -17.10
N ARG A 550 3.13 25.50 -17.15
CA ARG A 550 2.59 26.16 -18.35
C ARG A 550 3.56 26.08 -19.52
N ALA A 551 4.85 26.31 -19.30
CA ALA A 551 5.88 26.16 -20.33
C ALA A 551 5.96 24.72 -20.85
N LEU A 552 5.86 23.72 -19.97
CA LEU A 552 5.79 22.32 -20.36
C LEU A 552 4.54 22.05 -21.21
N ALA A 553 3.37 22.53 -20.77
CA ALA A 553 2.11 22.36 -21.50
C ALA A 553 2.17 22.98 -22.91
N VAL A 554 2.75 24.18 -23.04
CA VAL A 554 2.98 24.84 -24.32
C VAL A 554 3.97 24.05 -25.19
N ALA A 555 5.06 23.56 -24.62
CA ALA A 555 6.02 22.75 -25.37
C ALA A 555 5.39 21.43 -25.86
N TYR A 556 4.67 20.73 -25.00
CA TYR A 556 3.97 19.49 -25.34
C TYR A 556 2.92 19.69 -26.43
N ALA A 557 2.05 20.70 -26.29
CA ALA A 557 1.07 20.98 -27.33
C ALA A 557 1.77 21.44 -28.62
N GLY A 558 2.78 22.30 -28.49
CA GLY A 558 3.56 22.88 -29.57
C GLY A 558 4.26 21.86 -30.45
N ASP A 559 4.63 20.72 -29.87
CA ASP A 559 5.29 19.62 -30.53
C ASP A 559 4.34 18.90 -31.48
N ARG A 560 4.38 19.31 -32.75
CA ARG A 560 3.75 18.61 -33.88
C ARG A 560 4.66 17.53 -34.48
N GLY A 561 5.71 17.12 -33.76
CA GLY A 561 6.67 16.12 -34.22
C GLY A 561 5.98 14.82 -34.63
N GLU A 562 6.63 14.08 -35.54
CA GLU A 562 6.16 12.75 -35.92
C GLU A 562 6.35 11.78 -34.74
N GLY A 563 5.25 11.20 -34.25
CA GLY A 563 5.27 10.05 -33.35
C GLY A 563 4.71 10.29 -31.95
N SER A 564 5.00 9.37 -31.03
CA SER A 564 4.35 9.33 -29.72
C SER A 564 5.01 10.26 -28.69
N GLN A 565 4.20 10.82 -27.80
CA GLN A 565 4.64 11.79 -26.80
C GLN A 565 4.03 11.48 -25.43
N ILE A 566 4.74 11.83 -24.35
CA ILE A 566 4.19 11.70 -22.99
C ILE A 566 4.74 12.77 -22.05
N VAL A 567 3.89 13.21 -21.12
CA VAL A 567 4.29 14.06 -20.00
C VAL A 567 4.46 13.21 -18.73
N LEU A 568 5.58 13.40 -18.04
CA LEU A 568 5.96 12.67 -16.84
C LEU A 568 6.09 13.59 -15.63
N ALA A 569 5.57 13.15 -14.49
CA ALA A 569 5.78 13.81 -13.21
C ALA A 569 5.92 12.82 -12.05
N HIS A 570 6.50 13.26 -10.95
CA HIS A 570 6.73 12.39 -9.79
C HIS A 570 5.43 12.07 -9.03
N SER A 571 4.56 13.06 -8.80
CA SER A 571 3.36 12.91 -7.96
C SER A 571 2.07 12.96 -8.77
N LYS A 572 1.00 12.34 -8.27
CA LYS A 572 -0.32 12.39 -8.90
C LYS A 572 -0.91 13.80 -8.90
N ARG A 573 -0.58 14.66 -7.92
CA ARG A 573 -0.95 16.08 -7.98
C ARG A 573 -0.40 16.74 -9.24
N GLU A 574 0.90 16.60 -9.48
CA GLU A 574 1.52 17.22 -10.65
C GLU A 574 0.94 16.66 -11.94
N VAL A 575 0.64 15.35 -11.99
CA VAL A 575 -0.06 14.74 -13.13
C VAL A 575 -1.42 15.37 -13.38
N LEU A 576 -2.24 15.53 -12.34
CA LEU A 576 -3.56 16.17 -12.47
C LEU A 576 -3.44 17.63 -12.93
N ALA A 577 -2.51 18.38 -12.33
CA ALA A 577 -2.27 19.78 -12.70
C ALA A 577 -1.75 19.93 -14.13
N LEU A 578 -0.85 19.06 -14.57
CA LEU A 578 -0.32 19.02 -15.93
C LEU A 578 -1.41 18.63 -16.93
N ASN A 579 -2.24 17.64 -16.63
CA ASN A 579 -3.37 17.25 -17.47
C ASN A 579 -4.32 18.44 -17.73
N SER A 580 -4.71 19.17 -16.66
CA SER A 580 -5.53 20.38 -16.79
C SER A 580 -4.82 21.46 -17.62
N SER A 581 -3.57 21.79 -17.28
CA SER A 581 -2.82 22.85 -17.98
C SER A 581 -2.57 22.53 -19.46
N ILE A 582 -2.28 21.28 -19.81
CA ILE A 582 -2.14 20.83 -21.20
C ILE A 582 -3.46 20.98 -21.94
N ARG A 583 -4.56 20.52 -21.34
CA ARG A 583 -5.88 20.63 -21.97
C ARG A 583 -6.24 22.10 -22.22
N GLU A 584 -6.06 22.98 -21.23
CA GLU A 584 -6.28 24.42 -21.37
C GLU A 584 -5.49 25.00 -22.55
N VAL A 585 -4.19 24.71 -22.63
CA VAL A 585 -3.35 25.17 -23.76
C VAL A 585 -3.86 24.64 -25.10
N ARG A 586 -4.29 23.38 -25.18
CA ARG A 586 -4.85 22.82 -26.42
C ARG A 586 -6.21 23.43 -26.79
N GLN A 587 -7.02 23.83 -25.82
CA GLN A 587 -8.25 24.59 -26.05
C GLN A 587 -7.94 25.99 -26.57
N GLU A 588 -6.99 26.71 -25.98
CA GLU A 588 -6.54 28.03 -26.44
C GLU A 588 -6.02 27.99 -27.89
N ARG A 589 -5.41 26.89 -28.30
CA ARG A 589 -4.93 26.64 -29.67
C ARG A 589 -6.01 26.17 -30.65
N GLY A 590 -7.25 25.96 -30.19
CA GLY A 590 -8.36 25.50 -31.01
C GLY A 590 -8.22 24.04 -31.49
N GLU A 591 -7.44 23.21 -30.80
CA GLU A 591 -7.19 21.82 -31.20
C GLU A 591 -8.25 20.83 -30.70
N LEU A 592 -9.11 21.28 -29.78
CA LEU A 592 -10.14 20.46 -29.16
C LEU A 592 -11.51 20.89 -29.67
N ALA A 593 -12.23 19.95 -30.29
CA ALA A 593 -13.50 20.23 -30.97
C ALA A 593 -14.67 19.55 -30.27
N GLY A 594 -15.65 20.37 -29.86
CA GLY A 594 -16.89 19.94 -29.22
C GLY A 594 -16.67 19.30 -27.85
N ALA A 595 -17.03 19.96 -26.76
CA ALA A 595 -16.99 19.39 -25.43
C ALA A 595 -18.29 18.64 -25.13
N ALA A 596 -18.19 17.38 -24.73
CA ALA A 596 -19.30 16.59 -24.26
C ALA A 596 -19.06 16.13 -22.82
N ARG A 597 -20.11 16.23 -22.01
CA ARG A 597 -20.10 15.70 -20.65
C ARG A 597 -20.12 14.18 -20.69
N PHE A 598 -19.19 13.58 -19.95
CA PHE A 598 -19.11 12.15 -19.72
C PHE A 598 -19.10 11.91 -18.21
N ALA A 599 -19.96 11.03 -17.76
CA ALA A 599 -20.02 10.65 -16.37
C ALA A 599 -18.86 9.68 -16.07
N ALA A 600 -17.72 10.22 -15.65
CA ALA A 600 -16.58 9.43 -15.19
C ALA A 600 -16.70 9.07 -13.70
N GLU A 601 -15.99 8.02 -13.29
CA GLU A 601 -15.95 7.52 -11.91
C GLU A 601 -15.46 8.62 -10.95
N CYS A 602 -14.47 9.41 -11.40
CA CYS A 602 -13.90 10.56 -10.70
C CYS A 602 -14.74 11.85 -10.74
N GLY A 603 -16.03 11.72 -11.05
CA GLY A 603 -16.98 12.81 -11.24
C GLY A 603 -17.21 13.12 -12.72
N GLY A 604 -18.40 13.64 -13.03
CA GLY A 604 -18.75 14.05 -14.39
C GLY A 604 -17.74 15.07 -14.93
N ARG A 605 -17.19 14.79 -16.11
CA ARG A 605 -16.11 15.56 -16.71
C ARG A 605 -16.40 15.83 -18.18
N GLU A 606 -15.85 16.91 -18.71
CA GLU A 606 -15.96 17.21 -20.13
C GLU A 606 -14.77 16.64 -20.91
N PHE A 607 -15.09 15.94 -21.98
CA PHE A 607 -14.11 15.49 -22.96
C PHE A 607 -14.43 16.09 -24.32
N ALA A 608 -13.41 16.41 -25.08
CA ALA A 608 -13.54 16.90 -26.43
C ALA A 608 -12.90 15.94 -27.44
N SER A 609 -13.31 16.06 -28.70
CA SER A 609 -12.60 15.37 -29.78
C SER A 609 -11.16 15.88 -29.82
N GLY A 610 -10.20 14.95 -29.89
CA GLY A 610 -8.77 15.22 -29.75
C GLY A 610 -8.23 15.08 -28.33
N ASP A 611 -9.07 14.95 -27.29
CA ASP A 611 -8.57 14.76 -25.92
C ASP A 611 -7.83 13.42 -25.78
N ARG A 612 -6.70 13.44 -25.06
CA ARG A 612 -5.99 12.22 -24.67
C ARG A 612 -6.50 11.74 -23.32
N ILE A 613 -6.81 10.45 -23.22
CA ILE A 613 -7.39 9.83 -22.02
C ILE A 613 -6.60 8.60 -21.57
N VAL A 614 -6.82 8.23 -20.30
CA VAL A 614 -6.29 7.02 -19.68
C VAL A 614 -7.44 6.20 -19.08
N PHE A 615 -7.39 4.89 -19.30
CA PHE A 615 -8.29 3.91 -18.68
C PHE A 615 -7.76 3.52 -17.29
N LEU A 616 -8.61 3.53 -16.26
CA LEU A 616 -8.22 3.35 -14.86
C LEU A 616 -8.56 1.94 -14.31
N ARG A 617 -9.32 1.14 -15.06
CA ARG A 617 -9.72 -0.22 -14.68
C ARG A 617 -9.50 -1.21 -15.82
N ASN A 618 -9.22 -2.46 -15.48
CA ASN A 618 -9.21 -3.53 -16.47
C ASN A 618 -10.64 -3.86 -16.91
N ASP A 619 -10.83 -4.08 -18.21
CA ASP A 619 -12.10 -4.51 -18.80
C ASP A 619 -11.82 -5.42 -20.00
N ARG A 620 -12.38 -6.64 -19.96
CA ARG A 620 -12.11 -7.66 -20.98
C ARG A 620 -12.91 -7.42 -22.26
N GLU A 621 -14.13 -6.88 -22.16
CA GLU A 621 -14.99 -6.66 -23.32
C GLU A 621 -14.50 -5.48 -24.15
N LEU A 622 -14.07 -4.41 -23.48
CA LEU A 622 -13.41 -3.28 -24.15
C LEU A 622 -11.97 -3.60 -24.58
N GLY A 623 -11.36 -4.66 -24.06
CA GLY A 623 -9.97 -5.01 -24.33
C GLY A 623 -8.97 -4.02 -23.74
N VAL A 624 -9.34 -3.30 -22.68
CA VAL A 624 -8.51 -2.26 -22.05
C VAL A 624 -8.02 -2.68 -20.67
N LYS A 625 -6.83 -2.20 -20.30
CA LYS A 625 -6.23 -2.40 -18.97
C LYS A 625 -6.03 -1.06 -18.25
N ASN A 626 -5.90 -1.09 -16.94
CA ASN A 626 -5.50 0.10 -16.17
C ASN A 626 -4.15 0.63 -16.69
N GLY A 627 -4.13 1.90 -17.09
CA GLY A 627 -3.00 2.58 -17.71
C GLY A 627 -3.01 2.57 -19.23
N THR A 628 -4.01 1.99 -19.88
CA THR A 628 -4.17 2.08 -21.35
C THR A 628 -4.44 3.52 -21.74
N LEU A 629 -3.76 4.01 -22.77
CA LEU A 629 -3.92 5.37 -23.30
C LEU A 629 -4.64 5.33 -24.64
N GLY A 630 -5.40 6.39 -24.90
CA GLY A 630 -6.09 6.58 -26.17
C GLY A 630 -6.43 8.04 -26.42
N THR A 631 -6.82 8.34 -27.65
CA THR A 631 -7.23 9.66 -28.10
C THR A 631 -8.69 9.61 -28.52
N ILE A 632 -9.49 10.56 -28.06
CA ILE A 632 -10.91 10.65 -28.39
C ILE A 632 -11.03 11.13 -29.84
N GLU A 633 -11.68 10.32 -30.68
CA GLU A 633 -12.03 10.69 -32.05
C GLU A 633 -13.33 11.49 -32.09
N HIS A 634 -14.31 11.06 -31.29
CA HIS A 634 -15.60 11.72 -31.17
C HIS A 634 -16.09 11.68 -29.71
N ALA A 635 -16.52 12.84 -29.21
CA ALA A 635 -17.13 12.98 -27.89
C ALA A 635 -18.61 13.31 -28.01
N GLN A 636 -19.47 12.47 -27.40
CA GLN A 636 -20.90 12.71 -27.23
C GLN A 636 -21.28 12.50 -25.76
N HIS A 637 -22.49 12.93 -25.37
CA HIS A 637 -22.94 12.80 -23.99
C HIS A 637 -22.90 11.33 -23.55
N ASP A 638 -22.10 11.04 -22.53
CA ASP A 638 -21.87 9.68 -21.98
C ASP A 638 -21.38 8.62 -22.98
N LEU A 639 -20.93 9.01 -24.17
CA LEU A 639 -20.39 8.12 -25.20
C LEU A 639 -19.12 8.71 -25.84
N LEU A 640 -18.01 7.98 -25.73
CA LEU A 640 -16.73 8.35 -26.35
C LEU A 640 -16.36 7.32 -27.41
N SER A 641 -15.95 7.78 -28.59
CA SER A 641 -15.22 6.96 -29.55
C SER A 641 -13.73 7.23 -29.36
N VAL A 642 -12.98 6.23 -28.91
CA VAL A 642 -11.58 6.37 -28.49
C VAL A 642 -10.70 5.50 -29.37
N ARG A 643 -9.73 6.10 -30.07
CA ARG A 643 -8.64 5.36 -30.71
C ARG A 643 -7.56 5.08 -29.69
N LEU A 644 -7.38 3.81 -29.33
CA LEU A 644 -6.31 3.36 -28.46
C LEU A 644 -4.95 3.57 -29.15
N ASP A 645 -3.89 3.68 -28.35
CA ASP A 645 -2.52 3.74 -28.88
C ASP A 645 -2.12 2.48 -29.66
N SER A 646 -2.81 1.35 -29.45
CA SER A 646 -2.65 0.14 -30.26
C SER A 646 -3.16 0.29 -31.69
N GLY A 647 -3.86 1.39 -32.00
CA GLY A 647 -4.48 1.68 -33.29
C GLY A 647 -5.95 1.28 -33.38
N GLU A 648 -6.47 0.53 -32.41
CA GLU A 648 -7.86 0.07 -32.42
C GLU A 648 -8.82 1.13 -31.86
N SER A 649 -9.98 1.31 -32.49
CA SER A 649 -11.04 2.18 -31.95
C SER A 649 -11.98 1.40 -31.03
N ARG A 650 -12.45 2.07 -29.97
CA ARG A 650 -13.39 1.54 -28.97
C ARG A 650 -14.48 2.56 -28.67
N GLN A 651 -15.71 2.08 -28.57
CA GLN A 651 -16.79 2.87 -28.00
C GLN A 651 -16.83 2.64 -26.49
N VAL A 652 -16.80 3.73 -25.73
CA VAL A 652 -16.84 3.73 -24.27
C VAL A 652 -18.11 4.43 -23.84
N ASN A 653 -19.06 3.66 -23.31
CA ASN A 653 -20.30 4.18 -22.74
C ASN A 653 -20.15 4.33 -21.23
N ALA A 654 -20.48 5.51 -20.70
CA ALA A 654 -20.30 5.84 -19.28
C ALA A 654 -21.08 4.90 -18.34
N ALA A 655 -22.23 4.37 -18.77
CA ALA A 655 -23.03 3.42 -17.99
C ALA A 655 -22.34 2.05 -17.83
N GLN A 656 -21.52 1.65 -18.82
CA GLN A 656 -20.80 0.38 -18.82
C GLN A 656 -19.39 0.53 -18.24
N TYR A 657 -18.71 1.62 -18.58
CA TYR A 657 -17.35 1.90 -18.16
C TYR A 657 -17.14 3.40 -17.93
N ALA A 658 -17.07 3.79 -16.65
CA ALA A 658 -16.85 5.17 -16.23
C ALA A 658 -15.39 5.47 -15.82
N ALA A 659 -14.52 4.48 -15.77
CA ALA A 659 -13.20 4.59 -15.16
C ALA A 659 -12.16 5.21 -16.11
N VAL A 660 -12.39 6.45 -16.57
CA VAL A 660 -11.51 7.21 -17.48
C VAL A 660 -11.12 8.57 -16.89
N ASP A 661 -9.92 9.05 -17.23
CA ASP A 661 -9.44 10.41 -16.90
C ASP A 661 -8.57 10.95 -18.06
N TYR A 662 -8.13 12.19 -18.01
CA TYR A 662 -7.15 12.73 -18.96
C TYR A 662 -5.82 11.97 -18.87
N GLY A 663 -5.23 11.71 -20.04
CA GLY A 663 -4.05 10.86 -20.22
C GLY A 663 -2.85 11.58 -20.83
N TYR A 664 -2.81 12.91 -20.77
CA TYR A 664 -1.66 13.69 -21.27
C TYR A 664 -0.40 13.45 -20.45
N ALA A 665 -0.57 13.43 -19.12
CA ALA A 665 0.48 13.20 -18.14
C ALA A 665 0.25 11.90 -17.36
N VAL A 666 1.35 11.25 -16.99
CA VAL A 666 1.36 10.08 -16.11
C VAL A 666 2.49 10.17 -15.08
N THR A 667 2.39 9.39 -14.01
CA THR A 667 3.50 9.34 -13.05
C THR A 667 4.70 8.61 -13.65
N ILE A 668 5.92 9.00 -13.25
CA ILE A 668 7.15 8.32 -13.69
C ILE A 668 7.08 6.81 -13.43
N HIS A 669 6.50 6.39 -12.30
CA HIS A 669 6.27 4.97 -11.96
C HIS A 669 5.38 4.24 -13.00
N LYS A 670 4.32 4.90 -13.50
CA LYS A 670 3.43 4.31 -14.52
C LYS A 670 4.07 4.29 -15.92
N ALA A 671 5.11 5.09 -16.13
CA ALA A 671 5.85 5.16 -17.38
C ALA A 671 7.07 4.20 -17.41
N GLN A 672 7.28 3.38 -16.39
CA GLN A 672 8.28 2.31 -16.48
C GLN A 672 7.91 1.33 -17.61
N GLY A 673 8.92 0.79 -18.30
CA GLY A 673 8.75 0.04 -19.56
C GLY A 673 8.48 0.90 -20.81
N LEU A 674 7.74 2.01 -20.66
CA LEU A 674 7.31 2.85 -21.80
C LEU A 674 8.48 3.37 -22.65
N THR A 675 8.24 3.42 -23.96
CA THR A 675 9.10 4.08 -24.95
C THR A 675 8.24 4.99 -25.82
N VAL A 676 8.62 6.25 -25.97
CA VAL A 676 7.95 7.24 -26.82
C VAL A 676 8.97 8.00 -27.66
N GLU A 677 8.55 8.72 -28.70
CA GLU A 677 9.48 9.59 -29.44
C GLU A 677 9.92 10.77 -28.59
N HIS A 678 8.97 11.48 -27.94
CA HIS A 678 9.28 12.67 -27.13
C HIS A 678 8.77 12.55 -25.69
N THR A 679 9.58 12.98 -24.73
CA THR A 679 9.23 12.99 -23.30
C THR A 679 9.36 14.40 -22.71
N TYR A 680 8.36 14.80 -21.93
CA TYR A 680 8.36 16.07 -21.21
C TYR A 680 8.27 15.79 -19.71
N LEU A 681 9.26 16.24 -18.93
CA LEU A 681 9.39 15.88 -17.53
C LEU A 681 9.32 17.11 -16.62
N LEU A 682 8.42 17.11 -15.64
CA LEU A 682 8.43 18.11 -14.57
C LEU A 682 9.29 17.64 -13.39
N ALA A 683 10.42 18.30 -13.15
CA ALA A 683 11.31 18.02 -12.03
C ALA A 683 10.84 18.70 -10.75
N THR A 684 10.82 17.94 -9.64
CA THR A 684 10.40 18.43 -8.31
C THR A 684 11.34 17.93 -7.20
N PRO A 685 11.38 18.57 -6.02
CA PRO A 685 12.34 18.22 -4.95
C PRO A 685 12.18 16.81 -4.36
N GLY A 686 11.03 16.16 -4.59
CA GLY A 686 10.75 14.79 -4.19
C GLY A 686 11.40 13.72 -5.07
N MET A 687 11.99 14.11 -6.21
CA MET A 687 12.69 13.21 -7.11
C MET A 687 14.09 12.87 -6.61
N ASP A 688 14.57 11.71 -7.04
CA ASP A 688 15.89 11.15 -6.77
C ASP A 688 16.52 10.59 -8.07
N ARG A 689 17.64 9.87 -7.92
CA ARG A 689 18.40 9.29 -9.03
C ARG A 689 17.59 8.35 -9.91
N SER A 690 16.85 7.43 -9.31
CA SER A 690 16.08 6.44 -10.06
C SER A 690 14.93 7.10 -10.81
N LEU A 691 14.27 8.10 -10.21
CA LEU A 691 13.21 8.87 -10.87
C LEU A 691 13.74 9.72 -12.03
N ALA A 692 14.91 10.35 -11.87
CA ALA A 692 15.54 11.12 -12.92
C ALA A 692 15.99 10.23 -14.10
N TYR A 693 16.65 9.11 -13.80
CA TYR A 693 17.06 8.13 -14.80
C TYR A 693 15.86 7.61 -15.58
N VAL A 694 14.81 7.15 -14.89
CA VAL A 694 13.61 6.62 -15.55
C VAL A 694 12.92 7.70 -16.36
N GLY A 695 12.72 8.90 -15.82
CA GLY A 695 12.03 10.00 -16.51
C GLY A 695 12.75 10.48 -17.77
N MET A 696 14.09 10.58 -17.74
CA MET A 696 14.87 11.09 -18.88
C MET A 696 15.15 10.05 -19.97
N THR A 697 14.95 8.75 -19.73
CA THR A 697 15.33 7.67 -20.66
C THR A 697 14.15 6.97 -21.36
N ARG A 698 12.95 7.57 -21.34
CA ARG A 698 11.76 7.04 -22.06
C ARG A 698 11.66 7.46 -23.53
N HIS A 699 12.42 8.46 -23.95
CA HIS A 699 12.39 8.99 -25.31
C HIS A 699 13.25 8.20 -26.30
N ARG A 700 12.93 8.33 -27.60
CA ARG A 700 13.80 7.97 -28.73
C ARG A 700 14.44 9.19 -29.39
N GLU A 701 13.70 10.29 -29.47
CA GLU A 701 14.16 11.52 -30.14
C GLU A 701 14.62 12.57 -29.14
N SER A 702 13.73 13.03 -28.25
CA SER A 702 14.08 14.06 -27.28
C SER A 702 13.41 13.89 -25.92
N ALA A 703 14.11 14.30 -24.86
CA ALA A 703 13.54 14.47 -23.53
C ALA A 703 13.85 15.87 -23.03
N THR A 704 12.82 16.63 -22.64
CA THR A 704 12.96 17.97 -22.11
C THR A 704 12.45 18.02 -20.66
N MET A 705 13.31 18.46 -19.75
CA MET A 705 13.02 18.65 -18.34
C MET A 705 12.66 20.11 -18.06
N PHE A 706 11.59 20.33 -17.31
CA PHE A 706 11.17 21.62 -16.80
C PHE A 706 11.31 21.62 -15.27
N ALA A 707 11.90 22.66 -14.72
CA ALA A 707 12.12 22.81 -13.29
C ALA A 707 11.89 24.25 -12.85
N ALA A 708 11.47 24.44 -11.60
CA ALA A 708 11.24 25.76 -11.03
C ALA A 708 12.42 26.20 -10.15
N VAL A 709 12.85 27.46 -10.27
CA VAL A 709 13.89 28.05 -9.43
C VAL A 709 13.43 28.08 -7.97
N GLU A 710 12.16 28.40 -7.69
CA GLU A 710 11.59 28.37 -6.34
C GLU A 710 11.67 27.00 -5.65
N ASP A 711 11.68 25.92 -6.42
CA ASP A 711 11.74 24.55 -5.90
C ASP A 711 13.16 24.14 -5.47
N PHE A 712 14.17 24.73 -6.10
CA PHE A 712 15.56 24.31 -5.96
C PHE A 712 16.51 25.44 -5.51
N GLY A 713 16.05 26.66 -5.31
CA GLY A 713 16.90 27.81 -4.96
C GLY A 713 16.22 28.79 -4.02
N ARG A 714 17.02 29.70 -3.44
CA ARG A 714 16.52 30.83 -2.63
C ARG A 714 16.84 32.20 -3.25
N ARG A 715 17.79 32.30 -4.21
CA ARG A 715 18.25 33.60 -4.75
C ARG A 715 18.64 33.63 -6.23
N THR A 716 19.26 32.59 -6.81
CA THR A 716 19.69 32.61 -8.24
C THR A 716 19.40 31.31 -9.01
N THR A 717 19.29 31.41 -10.35
CA THR A 717 19.10 30.25 -11.26
C THR A 717 20.27 29.28 -11.21
N THR A 718 21.50 29.76 -11.05
CA THR A 718 22.72 28.93 -10.98
C THR A 718 22.72 28.03 -9.74
N GLU A 719 22.39 28.59 -8.57
CA GLU A 719 22.26 27.81 -7.34
C GLU A 719 21.14 26.77 -7.44
N ALA A 720 20.00 27.16 -8.04
CA ALA A 720 18.88 26.27 -8.26
C ALA A 720 19.25 25.09 -9.16
N ARG A 721 19.98 25.33 -10.26
CA ARG A 721 20.53 24.27 -11.11
C ARG A 721 21.44 23.33 -10.33
N ALA A 722 22.38 23.86 -9.54
CA ALA A 722 23.29 23.03 -8.75
C ALA A 722 22.53 22.15 -7.73
N ARG A 723 21.48 22.69 -7.10
CA ARG A 723 20.64 21.91 -6.17
C ARG A 723 19.73 20.91 -6.89
N LEU A 724 19.23 21.22 -8.09
CA LEU A 724 18.52 20.27 -8.95
C LEU A 724 19.40 19.05 -9.23
N LEU A 725 20.63 19.28 -9.71
CA LEU A 725 21.58 18.19 -10.00
C LEU A 725 21.90 17.36 -8.75
N ARG A 726 22.19 18.01 -7.61
CA ARG A 726 22.39 17.30 -6.34
C ARG A 726 21.15 16.52 -5.91
N THR A 727 19.96 17.09 -6.10
CA THR A 727 18.69 16.47 -5.74
C THR A 727 18.45 15.21 -6.53
N LEU A 728 18.57 15.32 -7.85
CA LEU A 728 18.37 14.22 -8.78
C LEU A 728 19.53 13.22 -8.74
N GLY A 729 20.69 13.55 -8.18
CA GLY A 729 21.77 12.60 -7.92
C GLY A 729 21.65 11.83 -6.60
N ARG A 730 20.65 12.12 -5.75
CA ARG A 730 20.50 11.45 -4.44
C ARG A 730 20.23 9.96 -4.62
N GLU A 731 21.05 9.13 -4.00
CA GLU A 731 20.81 7.69 -3.93
C GLU A 731 19.92 7.35 -2.74
N ARG A 732 18.91 6.50 -2.99
CA ARG A 732 18.03 5.91 -1.97
C ARG A 732 17.83 4.42 -2.24
N PRO A 733 18.91 3.62 -2.27
CA PRO A 733 18.77 2.20 -2.53
C PRO A 733 17.94 1.55 -1.43
N LYS A 734 17.05 0.63 -1.80
CA LYS A 734 16.46 -0.26 -0.80
C LYS A 734 17.56 -1.13 -0.20
N GLU A 735 17.56 -1.20 1.13
CA GLU A 735 18.43 -2.10 1.88
C GLU A 735 17.84 -3.51 1.89
N THR A 736 18.72 -4.51 1.80
CA THR A 736 18.41 -5.92 2.10
C THR A 736 19.25 -6.35 3.30
N THR A 737 18.71 -7.26 4.09
CA THR A 737 19.44 -7.91 5.19
C THR A 737 20.71 -8.62 4.70
N LEU A 738 20.77 -9.02 3.42
CA LEU A 738 21.94 -9.67 2.82
C LEU A 738 23.13 -8.74 2.61
N ASP A 739 22.91 -7.42 2.47
CA ASP A 739 23.99 -6.42 2.37
C ASP A 739 24.88 -6.47 3.62
N PHE A 740 24.24 -6.72 4.76
CA PHE A 740 24.89 -6.85 6.05
C PHE A 740 25.52 -8.23 6.19
N ALA A 741 25.06 -9.26 5.47
CA ALA A 741 25.68 -10.56 5.53
C ALA A 741 27.06 -10.59 4.81
N ALA A 742 27.12 -10.03 3.60
CA ALA A 742 28.30 -10.11 2.74
C ALA A 742 29.49 -9.24 3.20
N ARG A 743 29.24 -8.06 3.79
CA ARG A 743 30.28 -7.04 4.01
C ARG A 743 31.31 -7.33 5.11
N ARG A 744 31.10 -8.30 6.01
CA ARG A 744 32.09 -8.62 7.08
C ARG A 744 32.19 -10.12 7.44
N GLY A 745 32.01 -11.02 6.46
CA GLY A 745 32.11 -12.47 6.71
C GLY A 745 30.99 -13.00 7.62
N PHE A 746 29.77 -12.47 7.47
CA PHE A 746 28.64 -12.92 8.26
C PHE A 746 28.07 -14.21 7.67
N ASP A 747 28.23 -15.29 8.40
CA ASP A 747 27.40 -16.47 8.27
C ASP A 747 26.09 -16.23 9.07
N GLY A 748 24.92 -16.33 8.42
CA GLY A 748 23.62 -16.18 9.08
C GLY A 748 23.35 -17.20 10.20
N GLU A 749 24.01 -18.36 10.16
CA GLU A 749 24.05 -19.37 11.22
C GLU A 749 24.83 -18.84 12.44
N SER A 750 26.01 -18.24 12.24
CA SER A 750 26.77 -17.58 13.31
C SER A 750 26.03 -16.42 13.98
N VAL A 751 25.15 -15.71 13.27
CA VAL A 751 24.34 -14.61 13.84
C VAL A 751 23.20 -15.18 14.67
N LEU A 752 22.50 -16.21 14.16
CA LEU A 752 21.48 -16.92 14.94
C LEU A 752 22.11 -17.56 16.19
N GLN A 753 23.31 -18.14 16.08
CA GLN A 753 24.08 -18.71 17.18
C GLN A 753 24.59 -17.64 18.16
N ARG A 754 25.12 -16.50 17.67
CA ARG A 754 25.51 -15.35 18.52
C ARG A 754 24.32 -14.65 19.15
N TRP A 755 23.16 -14.65 18.51
CA TRP A 755 21.90 -14.14 19.04
C TRP A 755 21.33 -15.08 20.10
N ILE A 756 21.36 -16.40 19.88
CA ILE A 756 21.07 -17.42 20.91
C ILE A 756 22.04 -17.24 22.11
N GLY A 757 23.32 -16.99 21.83
CA GLY A 757 24.35 -16.72 22.83
C GLY A 757 24.11 -15.42 23.62
N ARG A 758 23.84 -14.30 22.93
CA ARG A 758 23.55 -12.98 23.52
C ARG A 758 22.22 -12.94 24.26
N SER A 759 21.21 -13.66 23.77
CA SER A 759 19.92 -13.81 24.46
C SER A 759 20.08 -14.59 25.76
N ARG A 760 20.94 -15.62 25.78
CA ARG A 760 21.34 -16.32 27.03
C ARG A 760 22.07 -15.39 28.01
N THR A 761 22.95 -14.51 27.53
CA THR A 761 23.68 -13.55 28.39
C THR A 761 22.76 -12.44 28.92
N LYS A 762 21.90 -11.85 28.09
CA LYS A 762 20.89 -10.86 28.51
C LYS A 762 19.88 -11.43 29.51
N LEU A 763 19.42 -12.67 29.30
CA LEU A 763 18.58 -13.39 30.28
C LEU A 763 19.34 -13.62 31.59
N GLY A 764 20.63 -13.93 31.52
CA GLY A 764 21.51 -14.05 32.68
C GLY A 764 21.68 -12.74 33.45
N GLU A 765 21.85 -11.61 32.77
CA GLU A 765 21.96 -10.27 33.38
C GLU A 765 20.64 -9.79 33.99
N LEU A 766 19.51 -10.03 33.33
CA LEU A 766 18.18 -9.76 33.87
C LEU A 766 17.89 -10.60 35.12
N ALA A 767 18.29 -11.88 35.11
CA ALA A 767 18.22 -12.74 36.29
C ALA A 767 19.16 -12.23 37.41
N LYS A 768 20.33 -11.69 37.08
CA LYS A 768 21.27 -11.09 38.04
C LYS A 768 20.72 -9.80 38.66
N ARG A 769 20.09 -8.95 37.86
CA ARG A 769 19.43 -7.70 38.32
C ARG A 769 18.19 -7.99 39.17
N ALA A 770 17.39 -8.99 38.79
CA ALA A 770 16.28 -9.47 39.60
C ALA A 770 16.78 -10.06 40.94
N ARG A 771 17.89 -10.79 40.93
CA ARG A 771 18.55 -11.30 42.16
C ARG A 771 19.06 -10.19 43.07
N LEU A 772 19.66 -9.13 42.53
CA LEU A 772 20.11 -7.96 43.29
C LEU A 772 18.94 -7.17 43.90
N ALA A 773 17.84 -7.01 43.15
CA ALA A 773 16.63 -6.36 43.63
C ALA A 773 15.91 -7.16 44.73
N LEU A 774 15.88 -8.50 44.63
CA LEU A 774 15.33 -9.39 45.66
C LEU A 774 16.24 -9.55 46.88
N GLY A 775 17.57 -9.47 46.69
CA GLY A 775 18.55 -9.52 47.78
C GLY A 775 18.45 -8.33 48.75
N HIS A 776 18.09 -7.15 48.25
CA HIS A 776 17.81 -5.97 49.09
C HIS A 776 16.52 -6.09 49.90
N ALA A 777 15.58 -6.94 49.49
CA ALA A 777 14.26 -7.05 50.12
C ALA A 777 14.21 -8.07 51.28
N LEU A 778 15.20 -8.97 51.42
CA LEU A 778 15.09 -10.15 52.30
C LEU A 778 16.11 -10.22 53.45
N GLY A 779 16.99 -9.23 53.62
CA GLY A 779 17.87 -9.13 54.79
C GLY A 779 19.00 -10.17 54.86
N ALA A 780 20.11 -9.78 55.48
CA ALA A 780 21.29 -10.61 55.67
C ALA A 780 21.04 -11.65 56.77
N GLY A 781 21.03 -12.94 56.42
CA GLY A 781 21.00 -14.01 57.44
C GLY A 781 20.48 -15.38 57.01
N GLY A 782 19.99 -15.56 55.78
CA GLY A 782 19.29 -16.81 55.39
C GLY A 782 19.88 -17.59 54.21
N TRP A 783 21.16 -17.45 53.89
CA TRP A 783 21.71 -18.04 52.65
C TRP A 783 22.66 -19.24 52.81
N ASP A 784 23.15 -19.56 54.01
CA ASP A 784 24.15 -20.64 54.18
C ASP A 784 23.57 -22.06 54.27
N SER A 785 22.28 -22.28 53.98
CA SER A 785 21.65 -23.60 54.11
C SER A 785 20.81 -24.06 52.92
N LEU A 786 20.93 -23.44 51.74
CA LEU A 786 20.17 -23.86 50.55
C LEU A 786 21.05 -24.05 49.32
N GLU A 787 21.69 -25.22 49.24
CA GLU A 787 22.05 -25.83 47.97
C GLU A 787 20.77 -26.10 47.13
N PRO A 788 20.84 -25.99 45.79
CA PRO A 788 19.67 -25.98 44.94
C PRO A 788 19.15 -27.41 44.70
N GLN A 789 18.07 -27.80 45.40
CA GLN A 789 17.25 -28.90 44.92
C GLN A 789 16.41 -28.45 43.71
N ARG A 790 16.60 -29.19 42.62
CA ARG A 790 15.81 -29.15 41.39
C ARG A 790 14.36 -29.51 41.67
N GLN A 791 13.44 -28.56 41.50
CA GLN A 791 12.19 -28.66 40.71
C GLN A 791 11.34 -27.39 40.96
N PRO A 792 10.73 -26.78 39.92
CA PRO A 792 9.68 -25.80 40.17
C PRO A 792 8.52 -26.54 40.83
N ASP A 793 8.04 -26.01 41.95
CA ASP A 793 6.91 -26.55 42.72
C ASP A 793 5.71 -26.79 41.80
N GLU A 794 5.53 -28.06 41.40
CA GLU A 794 4.51 -28.51 40.47
C GLU A 794 3.10 -28.28 41.05
N GLU A 795 2.98 -28.24 42.38
CA GLU A 795 1.75 -27.90 43.10
C GLU A 795 1.42 -26.41 42.97
N ALA A 796 2.41 -25.50 43.07
CA ALA A 796 2.20 -24.08 42.84
C ALA A 796 1.74 -23.77 41.40
N PHE A 797 2.32 -24.43 40.40
CA PHE A 797 1.91 -24.28 38.99
C PHE A 797 0.53 -24.89 38.71
N LYS A 798 0.23 -26.08 39.26
CA LYS A 798 -1.10 -26.71 39.18
C LYS A 798 -2.16 -25.88 39.91
N ARG A 799 -1.82 -25.22 41.00
CA ARG A 799 -2.71 -24.32 41.74
C ARG A 799 -3.05 -23.07 40.92
N LEU A 800 -2.05 -22.45 40.29
CA LEU A 800 -2.22 -21.27 39.46
C LEU A 800 -3.04 -21.57 38.18
N LEU A 801 -2.89 -22.77 37.61
CA LEU A 801 -3.74 -23.26 36.52
C LEU A 801 -5.18 -23.50 36.98
N ARG A 802 -5.39 -24.12 38.15
CA ARG A 802 -6.72 -24.34 38.75
C ARG A 802 -7.43 -23.01 39.06
N GLU A 803 -6.72 -22.03 39.59
CA GLU A 803 -7.25 -20.67 39.88
C GLU A 803 -7.63 -19.93 38.59
N ARG A 804 -6.81 -20.05 37.54
CA ARG A 804 -7.09 -19.45 36.22
C ARG A 804 -8.25 -20.14 35.49
N GLU A 805 -8.39 -21.46 35.59
CA GLU A 805 -9.54 -22.21 35.09
C GLU A 805 -10.84 -21.82 35.82
N ALA A 806 -10.79 -21.71 37.15
CA ALA A 806 -11.93 -21.28 37.95
C ALA A 806 -12.41 -19.87 37.55
N ALA A 807 -11.47 -18.92 37.37
CA ALA A 807 -11.79 -17.57 36.90
C ALA A 807 -12.42 -17.54 35.49
N LEU A 808 -11.93 -18.39 34.57
CA LEU A 808 -12.48 -18.51 33.22
C LEU A 808 -13.89 -19.12 33.21
N ARG A 809 -14.15 -20.14 34.03
CA ARG A 809 -15.49 -20.73 34.18
C ARG A 809 -16.50 -19.73 34.75
N VAL A 810 -16.10 -18.98 35.79
CA VAL A 810 -16.94 -17.92 36.37
C VAL A 810 -17.28 -16.85 35.32
N ARG A 811 -16.32 -16.45 34.50
CA ARG A 811 -16.53 -15.48 33.40
C ARG A 811 -17.42 -16.05 32.29
N ALA A 812 -17.26 -17.33 31.94
CA ALA A 812 -18.07 -18.01 30.93
C ALA A 812 -19.54 -18.14 31.36
N VAL A 813 -19.80 -18.47 32.64
CA VAL A 813 -21.17 -18.53 33.19
C VAL A 813 -21.84 -17.15 33.18
N ARG A 814 -21.11 -16.09 33.56
CA ARG A 814 -21.63 -14.70 33.47
C ARG A 814 -21.95 -14.30 32.03
N THR A 815 -21.08 -14.69 31.10
CA THR A 815 -21.27 -14.41 29.66
C THR A 815 -22.44 -15.19 29.09
N ALA A 816 -22.61 -16.46 29.45
CA ALA A 816 -23.75 -17.29 29.06
C ALA A 816 -25.06 -16.68 29.56
N LYS A 817 -25.14 -16.28 30.83
CA LYS A 817 -26.34 -15.65 31.42
C LYS A 817 -26.73 -14.36 30.69
N ALA A 818 -25.76 -13.51 30.35
CA ALA A 818 -26.00 -12.29 29.57
C ALA A 818 -26.48 -12.59 28.14
N LEU A 819 -25.95 -13.63 27.50
CA LEU A 819 -26.36 -14.07 26.17
C LEU A 819 -27.74 -14.74 26.16
N GLU A 820 -28.12 -15.44 27.23
CA GLU A 820 -29.47 -16.01 27.40
C GLU A 820 -30.52 -14.90 27.53
N SER A 821 -30.26 -13.88 28.35
CA SER A 821 -31.14 -12.71 28.44
C SER A 821 -31.31 -11.99 27.09
N ARG A 822 -30.22 -11.85 26.33
CA ARG A 822 -30.26 -11.27 24.96
C ARG A 822 -31.01 -12.16 23.97
N ARG A 823 -30.85 -13.49 24.05
CA ARG A 823 -31.60 -14.46 23.24
C ARG A 823 -33.09 -14.35 23.49
N ASP A 824 -33.50 -14.23 24.75
CA ASP A 824 -34.90 -14.21 25.13
C ASP A 824 -35.57 -12.88 24.77
N ALA A 825 -34.87 -11.75 24.92
CA ALA A 825 -35.30 -10.45 24.37
C ALA A 825 -35.44 -10.48 22.84
N LEU A 826 -34.50 -11.13 22.14
CA LEU A 826 -34.56 -11.26 20.69
C LEU A 826 -35.68 -12.22 20.24
N ARG A 827 -36.02 -13.25 21.03
CA ARG A 827 -37.18 -14.13 20.79
C ARG A 827 -38.50 -13.36 20.93
N GLN A 828 -38.63 -12.52 21.95
CA GLN A 828 -39.80 -11.64 22.10
C GLN A 828 -39.93 -10.67 20.92
N THR A 829 -38.80 -10.07 20.50
CA THR A 829 -38.75 -9.19 19.33
C THR A 829 -39.15 -9.93 18.04
N ASN A 830 -38.67 -11.15 17.84
CA ASN A 830 -39.03 -11.99 16.68
C ASN A 830 -40.51 -12.36 16.69
N ARG A 831 -41.09 -12.64 17.87
CA ARG A 831 -42.51 -12.96 18.02
C ARG A 831 -43.41 -11.75 17.69
N ALA A 832 -43.03 -10.57 18.18
CA ALA A 832 -43.71 -9.31 17.84
C ALA A 832 -43.60 -8.99 16.33
N HIS A 833 -42.43 -9.24 15.73
CA HIS A 833 -42.19 -9.04 14.30
C HIS A 833 -43.01 -10.00 13.43
N GLN A 834 -43.16 -11.27 13.83
CA GLN A 834 -44.01 -12.25 13.14
C GLN A 834 -45.50 -11.91 13.19
N LEU A 835 -45.98 -11.38 14.33
CA LEU A 835 -47.36 -10.90 14.47
C LEU A 835 -47.64 -9.64 13.63
N ALA A 836 -46.59 -8.86 13.32
CA ALA A 836 -46.67 -7.67 12.48
C ALA A 836 -46.57 -7.96 10.96
N ARG A 837 -46.64 -9.24 10.55
CA ARG A 837 -46.58 -9.63 9.14
C ARG A 837 -47.69 -8.93 8.34
N PRO A 838 -47.37 -8.24 7.23
CA PRO A 838 -48.38 -7.62 6.38
C PRO A 838 -49.37 -8.67 5.85
N GLN A 839 -50.65 -8.54 6.21
CA GLN A 839 -51.71 -9.44 5.75
C GLN A 839 -52.01 -9.22 4.27
N GLU A 840 -52.19 -10.30 3.53
CA GLU A 840 -52.51 -10.25 2.11
C GLU A 840 -53.95 -9.74 1.91
N PRO A 841 -54.17 -8.62 1.19
CA PRO A 841 -55.52 -8.18 0.85
C PRO A 841 -56.21 -9.20 -0.05
N ARG A 842 -57.51 -9.46 0.15
CA ARG A 842 -58.28 -10.33 -0.75
C ARG A 842 -58.21 -9.79 -2.19
N GLY A 843 -57.51 -10.52 -3.07
CA GLY A 843 -57.37 -10.17 -4.49
C GLY A 843 -56.22 -9.21 -4.81
N VAL A 844 -54.98 -9.53 -4.43
CA VAL A 844 -53.76 -8.71 -4.70
C VAL A 844 -53.55 -8.40 -6.19
N ALA A 845 -53.97 -9.31 -7.08
CA ALA A 845 -53.90 -9.11 -8.52
C ALA A 845 -54.81 -7.97 -9.01
N ALA A 846 -55.88 -7.63 -8.27
CA ALA A 846 -56.84 -6.58 -8.61
C ALA A 846 -56.49 -5.21 -8.01
N LEU A 847 -55.39 -5.09 -7.24
CA LEU A 847 -54.95 -3.82 -6.67
C LEU A 847 -54.38 -2.89 -7.75
N LYS A 848 -54.75 -1.60 -7.69
CA LYS A 848 -54.14 -0.56 -8.53
C LYS A 848 -52.61 -0.57 -8.37
N PRO A 849 -51.81 -0.31 -9.43
CA PRO A 849 -50.35 -0.48 -9.42
C PRO A 849 -49.61 0.20 -8.26
N GLY A 850 -50.04 1.41 -7.87
CA GLY A 850 -49.46 2.15 -6.74
C GLY A 850 -49.69 1.49 -5.38
N ALA A 851 -50.88 0.93 -5.16
CA ALA A 851 -51.22 0.22 -3.91
C ALA A 851 -50.49 -1.13 -3.81
N ARG A 852 -50.35 -1.84 -4.94
CA ARG A 852 -49.56 -3.08 -5.03
C ARG A 852 -48.08 -2.84 -4.76
N ALA A 853 -47.50 -1.77 -5.31
CA ALA A 853 -46.11 -1.38 -5.03
C ALA A 853 -45.88 -0.96 -3.56
N GLN A 854 -46.88 -0.35 -2.91
CA GLN A 854 -46.80 -0.03 -1.49
C GLN A 854 -46.91 -1.27 -0.60
N TYR A 855 -47.74 -2.25 -0.95
CA TYR A 855 -47.82 -3.54 -0.27
C TYR A 855 -46.50 -4.32 -0.40
N ASN A 856 -45.97 -4.46 -1.63
CA ASN A 856 -44.71 -5.18 -1.86
C ASN A 856 -43.54 -4.56 -1.08
N ARG A 857 -43.40 -3.23 -1.06
CA ARG A 857 -42.36 -2.55 -0.25
C ARG A 857 -42.48 -2.85 1.25
N ARG A 858 -43.69 -3.02 1.78
CA ARG A 858 -43.91 -3.40 3.18
C ARG A 858 -43.56 -4.86 3.44
N VAL A 859 -43.77 -5.74 2.46
CA VAL A 859 -43.37 -7.15 2.53
C VAL A 859 -41.84 -7.27 2.45
N ASP A 860 -41.19 -6.62 1.47
CA ASP A 860 -39.73 -6.64 1.30
C ASP A 860 -39.00 -6.10 2.55
N SER A 861 -39.48 -4.97 3.09
CA SER A 861 -38.94 -4.39 4.32
C SER A 861 -39.15 -5.29 5.54
N TRP A 862 -40.24 -6.06 5.58
CA TRP A 862 -40.50 -7.01 6.66
C TRP A 862 -39.59 -8.25 6.52
N GLU A 863 -39.38 -8.76 5.31
CA GLU A 863 -38.47 -9.89 5.04
C GLU A 863 -37.01 -9.57 5.37
N GLU A 864 -36.53 -8.38 5.00
CA GLU A 864 -35.16 -7.93 5.29
C GLU A 864 -34.91 -7.84 6.82
N GLN A 865 -35.88 -7.32 7.57
CA GLN A 865 -35.81 -7.28 9.04
C GLN A 865 -35.84 -8.68 9.67
N ARG A 866 -36.65 -9.60 9.12
CA ARG A 866 -36.72 -11.00 9.58
C ARG A 866 -35.39 -11.73 9.35
N GLU A 867 -34.73 -11.49 8.23
CA GLU A 867 -33.41 -12.06 7.93
C GLU A 867 -32.35 -11.54 8.91
N GLN A 868 -32.35 -10.24 9.22
CA GLN A 868 -31.45 -9.64 10.22
C GLN A 868 -31.65 -10.23 11.62
N ILE A 869 -32.91 -10.42 12.05
CA ILE A 869 -33.24 -11.04 13.35
C ILE A 869 -32.74 -12.50 13.38
N THR A 870 -32.90 -13.23 12.29
CA THR A 870 -32.48 -14.64 12.17
C THR A 870 -30.96 -14.79 12.23
N ARG A 871 -30.21 -13.92 11.54
CA ARG A 871 -28.74 -13.88 11.59
C ARG A 871 -28.23 -13.57 13.01
N ARG A 872 -28.87 -12.64 13.71
CA ARG A 872 -28.55 -12.32 15.12
C ARG A 872 -28.85 -13.49 16.07
N GLN A 873 -29.93 -14.25 15.82
CA GLN A 873 -30.25 -15.45 16.60
C GLN A 873 -29.18 -16.54 16.43
N MET A 874 -28.71 -16.77 15.19
CA MET A 874 -27.65 -17.76 14.92
C MET A 874 -26.32 -17.39 15.60
N ASP A 875 -25.93 -16.11 15.59
CA ASP A 875 -24.70 -15.66 16.27
C ASP A 875 -24.78 -15.83 17.79
N ILE A 876 -25.92 -15.47 18.40
CA ILE A 876 -26.14 -15.66 19.85
C ILE A 876 -26.13 -17.15 20.20
N GLN A 877 -26.76 -18.03 19.41
CA GLN A 877 -26.70 -19.47 19.62
C GLN A 877 -25.28 -20.04 19.52
N ARG A 878 -24.50 -19.58 18.53
CA ARG A 878 -23.10 -20.00 18.38
C ARG A 878 -22.26 -19.61 19.59
N ARG A 879 -22.45 -18.40 20.11
CA ARG A 879 -21.74 -17.88 21.29
C ARG A 879 -22.17 -18.57 22.57
N LEU A 880 -23.46 -18.89 22.73
CA LEU A 880 -23.97 -19.68 23.85
C LEU A 880 -23.37 -21.09 23.86
N LYS A 881 -23.24 -21.72 22.70
CA LYS A 881 -22.60 -23.03 22.58
C LYS A 881 -21.15 -23.00 23.08
N VAL A 882 -20.37 -22.00 22.65
CA VAL A 882 -18.98 -21.83 23.10
C VAL A 882 -18.91 -21.52 24.60
N ALA A 883 -19.78 -20.65 25.12
CA ALA A 883 -19.81 -20.33 26.54
C ALA A 883 -20.20 -21.54 27.40
N ALA A 884 -21.13 -22.37 26.93
CA ALA A 884 -21.53 -23.62 27.59
C ALA A 884 -20.40 -24.67 27.56
N GLU A 885 -19.67 -24.80 26.45
CA GLU A 885 -18.51 -25.69 26.33
C GLU A 885 -17.35 -25.29 27.26
N VAL A 886 -17.16 -23.99 27.50
CA VAL A 886 -16.17 -23.47 28.45
C VAL A 886 -16.64 -23.65 29.90
N ALA A 887 -17.93 -23.42 30.18
CA ALA A 887 -18.51 -23.60 31.51
C ALA A 887 -18.54 -25.07 31.96
N SER A 888 -18.74 -26.01 31.04
CA SER A 888 -18.76 -27.45 31.30
C SER A 888 -17.37 -28.10 31.35
N GLY A 889 -16.30 -27.34 31.05
CA GLY A 889 -14.92 -27.84 31.01
C GLY A 889 -14.59 -28.70 29.78
N GLN A 890 -15.53 -28.86 28.83
CA GLN A 890 -15.35 -29.66 27.62
C GLN A 890 -14.42 -29.01 26.58
N PHE A 891 -14.32 -27.68 26.60
CA PHE A 891 -13.46 -26.90 25.68
C PHE A 891 -11.96 -27.22 25.87
N GLU A 892 -11.50 -27.31 27.12
CA GLU A 892 -10.10 -27.66 27.44
C GLU A 892 -9.84 -29.15 27.25
N ALA A 893 -10.80 -30.06 27.46
CA ALA A 893 -10.62 -31.50 27.19
C ALA A 893 -10.36 -31.79 25.69
N ARG A 894 -11.05 -31.06 24.80
CA ARG A 894 -10.83 -31.16 23.34
C ARG A 894 -9.49 -30.56 22.91
N ARG A 895 -9.11 -29.43 23.53
CA ARG A 895 -7.83 -28.77 23.29
C ARG A 895 -6.65 -29.54 23.89
N LEU A 896 -6.83 -30.22 25.02
CA LEU A 896 -5.87 -31.17 25.59
C LEU A 896 -5.75 -32.43 24.75
N ALA A 897 -6.85 -32.94 24.17
CA ALA A 897 -6.79 -34.08 23.25
C ALA A 897 -6.01 -33.73 21.95
N GLU A 898 -6.21 -32.52 21.41
CA GLU A 898 -5.43 -31.98 20.27
C GLU A 898 -3.98 -31.61 20.65
N ALA A 899 -3.75 -31.17 21.89
CA ALA A 899 -2.41 -30.88 22.40
C ALA A 899 -1.63 -32.15 22.77
N LYS A 900 -2.32 -33.23 23.16
CA LYS A 900 -1.73 -34.54 23.47
C LYS A 900 -1.23 -35.22 22.19
N THR A 901 -1.98 -35.14 21.09
CA THR A 901 -1.52 -35.57 19.75
C THR A 901 -0.31 -34.75 19.26
N LYS A 902 -0.26 -33.44 19.55
CA LYS A 902 0.92 -32.59 19.25
C LYS A 902 2.12 -32.85 20.18
N ARG A 903 1.90 -33.16 21.46
CA ARG A 903 2.97 -33.51 22.41
C ARG A 903 3.56 -34.88 22.13
N GLU A 904 2.77 -35.87 21.74
CA GLU A 904 3.26 -37.19 21.34
C GLU A 904 4.16 -37.10 20.09
N HIS A 905 3.78 -36.28 19.10
CA HIS A 905 4.64 -35.92 17.96
C HIS A 905 5.89 -35.12 18.37
N SER A 906 5.78 -34.19 19.32
CA SER A 906 6.92 -33.39 19.80
C SER A 906 7.93 -34.22 20.59
N VAL A 907 7.48 -35.20 21.38
CA VAL A 907 8.35 -36.10 22.16
C VAL A 907 9.01 -37.15 21.25
N LEU A 908 8.28 -37.67 20.25
CA LEU A 908 8.87 -38.53 19.20
C LEU A 908 9.91 -37.76 18.37
N TRP A 909 9.62 -36.51 18.01
CA TRP A 909 10.56 -35.65 17.29
C TRP A 909 11.78 -35.29 18.15
N GLN A 910 11.60 -34.99 19.43
CA GLN A 910 12.69 -34.66 20.36
C GLN A 910 13.59 -35.88 20.65
N ARG A 911 13.00 -37.07 20.84
CA ARG A 911 13.77 -38.33 20.96
C ARG A 911 14.50 -38.69 19.66
N MET A 912 13.90 -38.41 18.49
CA MET A 912 14.55 -38.59 17.20
C MET A 912 15.71 -37.60 17.00
N GLN A 913 15.58 -36.35 17.46
CA GLN A 913 16.65 -35.35 17.42
C GLN A 913 17.78 -35.67 18.41
N GLU A 914 17.46 -36.14 19.61
CA GLU A 914 18.43 -36.58 20.61
C GLU A 914 19.19 -37.83 20.12
N SER A 915 18.49 -38.82 19.56
CA SER A 915 19.12 -40.00 18.95
C SER A 915 20.02 -39.63 17.76
N ARG A 916 19.60 -38.67 16.92
CA ARG A 916 20.39 -38.17 15.79
C ARG A 916 21.61 -37.35 16.24
N ALA A 917 21.48 -36.57 17.31
CA ALA A 917 22.58 -35.83 17.92
C ALA A 917 23.62 -36.78 18.55
N GLU A 918 23.17 -37.87 19.18
CA GLU A 918 24.05 -38.89 19.76
C GLU A 918 24.78 -39.70 18.67
N GLN A 919 24.08 -40.07 17.58
CA GLN A 919 24.68 -40.71 16.40
C GLN A 919 25.71 -39.80 15.72
N LEU A 920 25.44 -38.49 15.61
CA LEU A 920 26.38 -37.52 15.04
C LEU A 920 27.61 -37.31 15.94
N LYS A 921 27.44 -37.33 17.27
CA LYS A 921 28.56 -37.30 18.23
C LYS A 921 29.43 -38.56 18.13
N GLN A 922 28.83 -39.74 18.06
CA GLN A 922 29.55 -41.00 17.90
C GLN A 922 30.32 -41.04 16.57
N ARG A 923 29.68 -40.65 15.47
CA ARG A 923 30.32 -40.56 14.15
C ARG A 923 31.47 -39.53 14.13
N GLY A 924 31.30 -38.39 14.80
CA GLY A 924 32.37 -37.40 14.95
C GLY A 924 33.52 -37.86 15.86
N ALA A 925 33.28 -38.78 16.79
CA ALA A 925 34.32 -39.40 17.61
C ALA A 925 35.07 -40.49 16.82
N GLU A 926 34.36 -41.31 16.03
CA GLU A 926 34.97 -42.29 15.13
C GLU A 926 35.85 -41.63 14.07
N ILE A 927 35.35 -40.57 13.41
CA ILE A 927 36.11 -39.81 12.41
C ILE A 927 37.38 -39.19 13.01
N ARG A 928 37.31 -38.68 14.25
CA ARG A 928 38.50 -38.16 14.95
C ARG A 928 39.51 -39.25 15.26
N LYS A 929 39.06 -40.43 15.68
CA LYS A 929 39.92 -41.59 15.95
C LYS A 929 40.57 -42.12 14.66
N GLU A 930 39.83 -42.12 13.56
CA GLU A 930 40.33 -42.48 12.22
C GLU A 930 41.37 -41.48 11.69
N LEU A 931 41.15 -40.18 11.93
CA LEU A 931 42.09 -39.11 11.60
C LEU A 931 43.37 -39.19 12.44
N GLU A 932 43.27 -39.45 13.75
CA GLU A 932 44.43 -39.64 14.63
C GLU A 932 45.25 -40.89 14.26
N LEU A 933 44.59 -41.98 13.88
CA LEU A 933 45.25 -43.19 13.37
C LEU A 933 45.96 -42.94 12.03
N ARG A 934 45.36 -42.16 11.12
CA ARG A 934 45.99 -41.76 9.85
C ARG A 934 47.14 -40.78 10.04
N LEU A 935 47.07 -39.91 11.04
CA LEU A 935 48.16 -38.99 11.39
C LEU A 935 49.34 -39.72 12.03
N ARG A 936 49.08 -40.70 12.92
CA ARG A 936 50.15 -41.56 13.50
C ARG A 936 50.75 -42.54 12.49
N GLY A 937 50.04 -42.88 11.41
CA GLY A 937 50.56 -43.70 10.31
C GLY A 937 51.49 -42.96 9.34
N ARG A 938 51.52 -41.61 9.36
CA ARG A 938 52.37 -40.80 8.47
C ARG A 938 53.77 -40.50 9.01
N ASP A 939 54.03 -40.73 10.30
CA ASP A 939 55.36 -40.53 10.92
C ASP A 939 56.31 -41.74 10.77
N ARG A 940 55.94 -42.77 9.99
CA ARG A 940 56.82 -43.90 9.64
C ARG A 940 56.94 -44.13 8.13
N GLY A 941 57.22 -43.08 7.37
CA GLY A 941 57.58 -43.17 5.95
C GLY A 941 58.39 -41.95 5.55
N GLY A 942 59.68 -42.14 5.33
CA GLY A 942 60.67 -41.07 5.21
C GLY A 942 60.53 -40.15 3.99
N LEU A 943 61.15 -38.99 4.15
CA LEU A 943 62.03 -38.26 3.21
C LEU A 943 61.86 -38.50 1.70
N SER A 944 61.90 -37.39 0.96
CA SER A 944 62.11 -37.21 -0.50
C SER A 944 60.86 -37.15 -1.40
N ARG A 945 60.27 -35.94 -1.54
CA ARG A 945 60.31 -35.09 -2.75
C ARG A 945 59.40 -33.87 -2.59
#